data_AF-A0A484F4Y5-F1
#
_entry.id   AF-A0A484F4Y5-F1
#
_cell.length_a   1.000
_cell.length_b   1.000
_cell.length_c   1.000
_cell.angle_alpha   90.00
_cell.angle_beta   90.00
_cell.angle_gamma   90.00
#
_symmetry.space_group_name_H-M   'P 1'
#
loop_
_entity.id
_entity.type
_entity.pdbx_description
1 polymer ?
#
loop_
_entity_poly.entity_id
_entity_poly.type
_entity_poly.pdbx_seq_one_letter_code
_entity_poly.pdbx_strand_id
1 'polypeptide(L)'
;MSELNKETGKKPARKTGTLGTVSKVEVGKADNRRTIMGLEKEAGKLGADKSKIVIPKDEKKGKAQSGKDTSKKPAIGQLGVKREGAKIPEPGRFEWKSDTRSKRSDDDYKSNAGRNERSGGRRDRNDRNESKKNEVDGRKTEKKVNHFFEKRRQEALKKAGDFLPMSLEEARQKGWDELDIILITGDAYVDHSGFGTAIIGRVLEHDGFRVGVIAQPDWTSKDAFEILGKPRLFFSVSAGNADSLVNNYTPLLYKRESDMYSPGGEPGLRPDRAVIAYANRLRQAYPDVPIIAGGIEASLRRFAEFDYLSNDVRQSVLADAPIDMIIYGMGELQAKEIAARLNAGEKIADIRNIPGTVWKMPVREWKNIRDGHDSEYSGSLEAGSFIELPDFKEVSENKEQYARAFKIIYENQNPVSGKKLVQPHPKTVIIQNPPMRELTEKEMDDVYELPYLRLEHPSYTEGVPGLDVVKNSITSHRGCFGGCSFCAITQHQGRAISNRSEESIIREAEQIATAPDFNGIISGIGGPSANMYGMTCPTWEKKGACTHKNCLVPTVCPSLNSSHERLLKLLETLRNMPNVRKVLTGYGVRFDLALQDDGYLETLCQYHVGGQLKVAPEHFCDNVTAVMRKPNREAFEKFEKKFKDINRELDLKQFLVTFQISGHPGCTMENAVEMAEYIRDNNRYTEQVQDFTPTPMTISTCMFHTGLNPFTMEKIYVPVTRTEKKMQRVLLQFRNPDNREMVEQALEAAGREDLIGSGPECLIPRNRANSYRY
;
A
#
# COMPACT_ATOMS: atom_id res chain seq x y z
N MET A 1 24.09 38.95 4.74
CA MET A 1 25.43 38.84 4.15
C MET A 1 25.25 38.98 2.64
N SER A 2 25.03 40.18 2.12
CA SER A 2 25.99 41.29 1.91
C SER A 2 26.77 41.10 0.61
N GLU A 3 26.51 41.99 -0.35
CA GLU A 3 27.11 42.00 -1.69
C GLU A 3 28.61 42.27 -1.65
N LEU A 4 29.39 41.64 -2.56
CA LEU A 4 30.64 42.20 -3.11
C LEU A 4 31.23 41.29 -4.20
N ASN A 5 30.93 41.58 -5.47
CA ASN A 5 31.94 42.01 -6.47
C ASN A 5 31.40 41.99 -7.90
N LYS A 6 31.97 42.88 -8.72
CA LYS A 6 31.67 43.07 -10.14
C LYS A 6 32.92 42.82 -10.99
N GLU A 7 32.67 42.60 -12.28
CA GLU A 7 33.55 42.95 -13.40
C GLU A 7 34.97 42.35 -13.43
N THR A 8 35.18 41.39 -14.33
CA THR A 8 36.00 41.63 -15.54
C THR A 8 35.68 40.57 -16.60
N GLY A 9 35.94 40.85 -17.87
CA GLY A 9 35.70 39.87 -18.93
C GLY A 9 36.41 40.17 -20.24
N LYS A 10 36.77 39.11 -20.98
CA LYS A 10 37.11 39.10 -22.41
C LYS A 10 37.16 37.66 -22.94
N LYS A 11 36.75 37.47 -24.21
CA LYS A 11 36.96 36.23 -24.99
C LYS A 11 38.24 36.34 -25.83
N PRO A 12 38.90 35.21 -26.13
CA PRO A 12 38.94 34.66 -27.51
C PRO A 12 38.28 33.26 -27.55
N ALA A 13 38.14 32.49 -28.65
CA ALA A 13 38.12 32.74 -30.11
C ALA A 13 37.40 31.52 -30.79
N ARG A 14 37.67 31.23 -32.07
CA ARG A 14 37.32 29.98 -32.80
C ARG A 14 38.41 29.63 -33.82
N LYS A 15 38.71 28.34 -34.00
CA LYS A 15 39.25 27.67 -35.22
C LYS A 15 38.69 26.23 -35.21
N THR A 16 38.10 25.55 -36.20
CA THR A 16 38.09 25.50 -37.69
C THR A 16 38.96 24.38 -38.29
N GLY A 17 38.33 23.41 -38.97
CA GLY A 17 38.95 22.31 -39.75
C GLY A 17 38.94 20.93 -39.04
N THR A 18 38.80 19.78 -39.71
CA THR A 18 38.45 19.50 -41.13
C THR A 18 37.86 18.07 -41.27
N LEU A 19 37.40 17.65 -42.46
CA LEU A 19 36.68 16.37 -42.72
C LEU A 19 37.59 15.11 -42.71
N GLY A 20 36.97 13.93 -42.55
CA GLY A 20 37.63 12.63 -42.74
C GLY A 20 36.69 11.41 -42.86
N THR A 21 36.22 11.11 -44.09
CA THR A 21 35.75 9.80 -44.63
C THR A 21 34.77 8.90 -43.87
N VAL A 22 33.71 8.45 -44.57
CA VAL A 22 32.80 7.35 -44.19
C VAL A 22 33.16 6.08 -44.97
N SER A 23 33.06 4.91 -44.32
CA SER A 23 33.03 3.59 -44.99
C SER A 23 31.74 2.84 -44.63
N LYS A 24 31.12 2.19 -45.62
CA LYS A 24 29.83 1.49 -45.46
C LYS A 24 29.98 0.11 -44.82
N VAL A 25 28.95 -0.31 -44.10
CA VAL A 25 28.54 -1.72 -43.97
C VAL A 25 27.05 -1.79 -44.30
N GLU A 26 26.63 -2.78 -45.09
CA GLU A 26 25.23 -2.95 -45.51
C GLU A 26 24.43 -3.74 -44.45
N VAL A 27 23.14 -3.41 -44.30
CA VAL A 27 22.25 -4.08 -43.35
C VAL A 27 21.09 -4.74 -44.10
N GLY A 28 20.91 -6.05 -43.86
CA GLY A 28 19.81 -6.83 -44.42
C GLY A 28 18.43 -6.49 -43.83
N LYS A 29 17.37 -6.78 -44.59
CA LYS A 29 15.98 -6.40 -44.26
C LYS A 29 15.42 -7.17 -43.05
N ALA A 30 14.80 -6.45 -42.11
CA ALA A 30 13.79 -6.94 -41.17
C ALA A 30 12.86 -5.77 -40.72
N ASP A 31 11.65 -6.08 -40.24
CA ASP A 31 10.48 -5.19 -40.26
C ASP A 31 10.50 -3.88 -39.44
N ASN A 32 9.71 -2.92 -39.94
CA ASN A 32 9.54 -1.57 -39.38
C ASN A 32 8.36 -1.47 -38.40
N ARG A 33 8.64 -1.03 -37.16
CA ARG A 33 7.68 -0.24 -36.34
C ARG A 33 8.32 0.62 -35.24
N ARG A 34 9.53 0.30 -34.77
CA ARG A 34 10.28 1.14 -33.81
C ARG A 34 11.00 2.34 -34.43
N THR A 35 11.20 2.35 -35.76
CA THR A 35 12.09 3.27 -36.48
C THR A 35 11.56 4.71 -36.59
N ILE A 36 10.23 4.90 -36.56
CA ILE A 36 9.60 6.23 -36.76
C ILE A 36 9.84 7.14 -35.54
N MET A 37 9.63 6.64 -34.31
CA MET A 37 9.90 7.38 -33.07
C MET A 37 11.39 7.75 -32.87
N GLY A 38 12.31 7.11 -33.60
CA GLY A 38 13.73 7.46 -33.58
C GLY A 38 14.00 8.79 -34.29
N LEU A 39 13.48 8.93 -35.51
CA LEU A 39 13.73 10.09 -36.39
C LEU A 39 13.13 11.39 -35.82
N GLU A 40 11.95 11.32 -35.21
CA GLU A 40 11.33 12.48 -34.55
C GLU A 40 12.16 12.98 -33.34
N LYS A 41 12.82 12.06 -32.63
CA LYS A 41 13.68 12.37 -31.48
C LYS A 41 15.02 13.02 -31.85
N GLU A 42 15.51 12.83 -33.08
CA GLU A 42 16.72 13.50 -33.56
C GLU A 42 16.42 14.84 -34.24
N ALA A 43 15.32 14.95 -35.00
CA ALA A 43 14.86 16.22 -35.56
C ALA A 43 14.67 17.29 -34.47
N GLY A 44 14.13 16.90 -33.30
CA GLY A 44 13.98 17.77 -32.13
C GLY A 44 15.30 18.26 -31.50
N LYS A 45 16.44 17.62 -31.78
CA LYS A 45 17.77 18.04 -31.27
C LYS A 45 18.51 19.01 -32.19
N LEU A 46 18.05 19.20 -33.43
CA LEU A 46 18.75 19.99 -34.46
C LEU A 46 18.00 21.26 -34.91
N GLY A 47 16.85 21.58 -34.31
CA GLY A 47 16.20 22.88 -34.44
C GLY A 47 15.62 23.19 -35.83
N ALA A 48 15.28 22.16 -36.61
CA ALA A 48 14.65 22.31 -37.93
C ALA A 48 13.14 22.54 -37.85
N ASP A 49 12.61 23.33 -38.79
CA ASP A 49 11.18 23.61 -38.92
C ASP A 49 10.38 22.34 -39.31
N LYS A 50 9.26 22.11 -38.60
CA LYS A 50 8.37 20.96 -38.79
C LYS A 50 7.38 21.13 -39.95
N SER A 51 7.28 22.32 -40.56
CA SER A 51 6.28 22.65 -41.60
C SER A 51 6.38 21.87 -42.92
N LYS A 52 7.42 21.03 -43.11
CA LYS A 52 7.75 20.39 -44.40
C LYS A 52 7.71 18.86 -44.44
N ILE A 53 7.18 18.19 -43.43
CA ILE A 53 7.03 16.72 -43.44
C ILE A 53 5.71 16.36 -44.16
N VAL A 54 5.83 15.81 -45.38
CA VAL A 54 4.70 15.30 -46.17
C VAL A 54 4.69 13.77 -46.12
N ILE A 55 3.54 13.18 -45.76
CA ILE A 55 3.31 11.73 -45.79
C ILE A 55 2.22 11.45 -46.84
N PRO A 56 2.43 10.51 -47.79
CA PRO A 56 1.41 10.16 -48.79
C PRO A 56 0.13 9.57 -48.18
N LYS A 57 -0.98 9.72 -48.91
CA LYS A 57 -2.25 9.00 -48.69
C LYS A 57 -2.41 7.86 -49.70
N ASP A 58 -3.57 7.23 -49.65
CA ASP A 58 -4.16 6.29 -50.62
C ASP A 58 -3.76 4.80 -50.43
N GLU A 59 -4.61 3.79 -50.70
CA GLU A 59 -5.98 3.82 -51.24
C GLU A 59 -6.88 2.64 -50.76
N LYS A 60 -8.11 2.53 -51.27
CA LYS A 60 -9.14 1.52 -50.91
C LYS A 60 -9.10 0.26 -51.80
N LYS A 61 -9.42 -0.91 -51.22
CA LYS A 61 -10.06 -2.13 -51.82
C LYS A 61 -10.39 -3.09 -50.65
N GLY A 62 -11.35 -4.02 -50.72
CA GLY A 62 -12.37 -4.37 -51.72
C GLY A 62 -13.34 -5.42 -51.15
N LYS A 63 -14.54 -5.60 -51.74
CA LYS A 63 -15.62 -6.47 -51.20
C LYS A 63 -15.37 -7.98 -51.36
N ALA A 64 -15.99 -8.78 -50.49
CA ALA A 64 -16.54 -10.12 -50.79
C ALA A 64 -17.90 -10.29 -50.09
N GLN A 65 -18.80 -11.16 -50.58
CA GLN A 65 -20.18 -11.29 -50.10
C GLN A 65 -20.76 -12.69 -50.40
N SER A 66 -21.90 -13.02 -49.78
CA SER A 66 -22.69 -14.28 -49.86
C SER A 66 -22.14 -15.46 -49.04
N GLY A 67 -22.96 -16.44 -48.60
CA GLY A 67 -24.39 -16.67 -48.89
C GLY A 67 -25.24 -17.06 -47.66
N LYS A 68 -26.55 -17.24 -47.89
CA LYS A 68 -27.54 -17.71 -46.90
C LYS A 68 -27.69 -19.24 -47.02
N ASP A 69 -28.14 -19.90 -45.96
CA ASP A 69 -29.47 -20.55 -45.99
C ASP A 69 -30.03 -20.75 -44.56
N THR A 70 -31.09 -21.55 -44.41
CA THR A 70 -32.10 -21.48 -43.35
C THR A 70 -32.44 -22.87 -42.78
N SER A 71 -32.90 -22.94 -41.53
CA SER A 71 -34.06 -23.80 -41.16
C SER A 71 -34.53 -23.70 -39.69
N LYS A 72 -35.80 -23.29 -39.53
CA LYS A 72 -36.87 -23.79 -38.63
C LYS A 72 -36.53 -24.37 -37.23
N LYS A 73 -37.19 -23.78 -36.21
CA LYS A 73 -37.62 -24.47 -34.97
C LYS A 73 -38.65 -25.58 -35.30
N PRO A 74 -38.98 -26.46 -34.33
CA PRO A 74 -40.26 -26.26 -33.62
C PRO A 74 -40.12 -26.32 -32.09
N ALA A 75 -41.24 -26.14 -31.37
CA ALA A 75 -41.34 -26.23 -29.92
C ALA A 75 -42.63 -26.98 -29.50
N ILE A 76 -42.57 -27.71 -28.39
CA ILE A 76 -43.60 -28.39 -27.58
C ILE A 76 -42.89 -28.71 -26.24
N GLY A 77 -43.50 -28.72 -25.05
CA GLY A 77 -44.87 -28.41 -24.62
C GLY A 77 -44.94 -28.46 -23.08
N GLN A 78 -46.04 -28.01 -22.48
CA GLN A 78 -46.20 -27.95 -21.02
C GLN A 78 -46.52 -29.31 -20.39
N LEU A 79 -46.12 -29.50 -19.13
CA LEU A 79 -46.93 -30.17 -18.08
C LEU A 79 -46.38 -29.79 -16.70
N GLY A 80 -47.22 -29.78 -15.66
CA GLY A 80 -46.82 -29.42 -14.30
C GLY A 80 -47.79 -29.95 -13.24
N VAL A 81 -47.30 -30.16 -12.01
CA VAL A 81 -48.06 -30.71 -10.87
C VAL A 81 -47.64 -29.99 -9.58
N LYS A 82 -48.59 -29.75 -8.66
CA LYS A 82 -48.35 -29.18 -7.32
C LYS A 82 -48.25 -30.25 -6.22
N ARG A 83 -47.47 -29.98 -5.18
CA ARG A 83 -47.73 -30.21 -3.72
C ARG A 83 -46.51 -29.68 -2.95
N GLU A 84 -46.63 -28.69 -2.05
CA GLU A 84 -47.26 -28.70 -0.71
C GLU A 84 -46.40 -29.33 0.41
N GLY A 85 -45.57 -28.47 1.00
CA GLY A 85 -45.27 -28.30 2.43
C GLY A 85 -45.12 -29.48 3.41
N ALA A 86 -43.96 -29.53 4.08
CA ALA A 86 -43.83 -29.79 5.52
C ALA A 86 -42.51 -29.19 6.06
N LYS A 87 -42.39 -29.00 7.38
CA LYS A 87 -41.17 -28.54 8.08
C LYS A 87 -40.77 -29.56 9.16
N ILE A 88 -39.47 -29.90 9.25
CA ILE A 88 -38.69 -30.10 10.52
C ILE A 88 -39.12 -31.33 11.39
N PRO A 89 -38.28 -31.97 12.25
CA PRO A 89 -36.89 -31.69 12.65
C PRO A 89 -35.88 -32.88 12.51
N GLU A 90 -34.61 -32.60 12.84
CA GLU A 90 -33.60 -33.54 13.37
C GLU A 90 -33.89 -33.90 14.86
N PRO A 91 -33.36 -34.99 15.49
CA PRO A 91 -31.94 -35.40 15.43
C PRO A 91 -31.65 -36.93 15.58
N GLY A 92 -30.37 -37.32 15.53
CA GLY A 92 -29.95 -38.66 16.00
C GLY A 92 -28.47 -39.00 15.79
N ARG A 93 -27.70 -39.14 16.88
CA ARG A 93 -26.34 -39.72 16.87
C ARG A 93 -26.35 -41.16 16.38
N PHE A 94 -25.30 -41.58 15.66
CA PHE A 94 -24.75 -42.94 15.77
C PHE A 94 -23.24 -42.95 15.52
N GLU A 95 -22.47 -43.46 16.48
CA GLU A 95 -21.08 -43.85 16.28
C GLU A 95 -21.02 -45.31 15.79
N TRP A 96 -20.02 -45.65 14.97
CA TRP A 96 -19.50 -47.01 14.88
C TRP A 96 -18.00 -47.02 14.55
N LYS A 97 -17.22 -47.82 15.27
CA LYS A 97 -15.82 -48.13 14.98
C LYS A 97 -15.68 -49.64 14.76
N SER A 98 -15.03 -50.06 13.68
CA SER A 98 -14.23 -51.31 13.67
C SER A 98 -13.40 -51.45 12.40
N ASP A 99 -12.14 -51.88 12.56
CA ASP A 99 -11.23 -52.35 11.51
C ASP A 99 -11.78 -53.54 10.70
N THR A 100 -11.24 -53.75 9.49
CA THR A 100 -10.63 -55.06 9.13
C THR A 100 -9.66 -54.97 7.94
N ARG A 101 -8.77 -55.97 7.83
CA ARG A 101 -7.57 -55.98 6.96
C ARG A 101 -7.73 -56.79 5.66
N SER A 102 -7.08 -56.34 4.58
CA SER A 102 -6.10 -57.10 3.76
C SER A 102 -5.57 -56.19 2.62
N LYS A 103 -4.30 -56.16 2.14
CA LYS A 103 -3.12 -57.05 2.04
C LYS A 103 -3.13 -58.13 0.96
N ARG A 104 -2.53 -57.81 -0.21
CA ARG A 104 -1.51 -58.53 -1.05
C ARG A 104 -1.39 -57.81 -2.43
N SER A 105 -0.23 -57.42 -2.95
CA SER A 105 1.00 -58.14 -3.42
C SER A 105 0.82 -58.89 -4.74
N ASP A 106 1.74 -58.93 -5.72
CA ASP A 106 3.02 -58.21 -5.98
C ASP A 106 3.46 -58.53 -7.45
N ASP A 107 4.75 -58.35 -7.80
CA ASP A 107 5.51 -58.94 -8.95
C ASP A 107 5.30 -58.37 -10.37
N ASP A 108 6.32 -58.18 -11.24
CA ASP A 108 7.80 -58.12 -11.12
C ASP A 108 8.27 -57.12 -12.24
N TYR A 109 9.27 -57.22 -13.14
CA TYR A 109 10.39 -58.14 -13.43
C TYR A 109 11.64 -57.32 -13.86
N LYS A 110 12.77 -58.00 -14.01
CA LYS A 110 14.11 -57.49 -14.39
C LYS A 110 14.27 -57.44 -15.95
N SER A 111 15.41 -57.13 -16.61
CA SER A 111 16.83 -57.21 -16.24
C SER A 111 17.80 -56.43 -17.18
N ASN A 112 19.10 -56.43 -16.83
CA ASN A 112 20.25 -55.78 -17.50
C ASN A 112 20.71 -56.41 -18.83
N ALA A 113 21.44 -55.64 -19.67
CA ALA A 113 22.87 -55.86 -20.05
C ALA A 113 23.39 -54.98 -21.23
N GLY A 114 24.69 -54.63 -21.29
CA GLY A 114 25.35 -54.08 -22.50
C GLY A 114 26.65 -53.26 -22.28
N ARG A 115 27.82 -53.70 -22.79
CA ARG A 115 29.19 -53.17 -22.54
C ARG A 115 29.69 -52.04 -23.48
N ASN A 116 30.61 -51.20 -22.97
CA ASN A 116 31.83 -50.57 -23.55
C ASN A 116 31.91 -50.21 -25.07
N GLU A 117 32.44 -49.06 -25.53
CA GLU A 117 33.83 -48.54 -25.38
C GLU A 117 34.05 -47.04 -25.85
N ARG A 118 35.16 -46.44 -25.39
CA ARG A 118 36.05 -45.40 -26.01
C ARG A 118 35.54 -44.05 -26.60
N SER A 119 35.85 -42.98 -25.85
CA SER A 119 36.57 -41.73 -26.25
C SER A 119 36.21 -40.94 -27.54
N GLY A 120 35.94 -39.62 -27.39
CA GLY A 120 36.04 -38.65 -28.50
C GLY A 120 35.32 -37.32 -28.22
N GLY A 121 36.05 -36.27 -27.81
CA GLY A 121 35.46 -35.06 -27.22
C GLY A 121 34.55 -34.20 -28.11
N ARG A 122 33.55 -33.57 -27.47
CA ARG A 122 32.94 -32.29 -27.89
C ARG A 122 32.20 -31.63 -26.71
N ARG A 123 32.82 -30.62 -26.09
CA ARG A 123 32.10 -29.58 -25.33
C ARG A 123 31.50 -28.63 -26.37
N ASP A 124 30.21 -28.30 -26.22
CA ASP A 124 29.39 -27.25 -26.90
C ASP A 124 27.93 -27.69 -27.11
N ARG A 125 27.27 -28.22 -26.07
CA ARG A 125 25.84 -28.61 -26.12
C ARG A 125 24.99 -28.30 -24.88
N ASN A 126 25.57 -27.94 -23.73
CA ASN A 126 24.78 -27.69 -22.51
C ASN A 126 24.13 -26.30 -22.49
N ASP A 127 24.88 -25.25 -22.82
CA ASP A 127 24.43 -23.86 -22.69
C ASP A 127 23.22 -23.54 -23.59
N ARG A 128 23.15 -24.19 -24.76
CA ARG A 128 21.99 -24.15 -25.68
C ARG A 128 20.79 -24.99 -25.23
N ASN A 129 20.97 -25.87 -24.24
CA ASN A 129 19.89 -26.61 -23.59
C ASN A 129 19.40 -25.89 -22.33
N GLU A 130 20.26 -25.28 -21.51
CA GLU A 130 19.80 -24.53 -20.33
C GLU A 130 19.08 -23.23 -20.71
N SER A 131 19.59 -22.47 -21.68
CA SER A 131 18.86 -21.32 -22.26
C SER A 131 17.46 -21.72 -22.78
N LYS A 132 17.37 -22.83 -23.52
CA LYS A 132 16.07 -23.36 -24.00
C LYS A 132 15.20 -23.92 -22.88
N LYS A 133 15.78 -24.50 -21.83
CA LYS A 133 15.03 -25.02 -20.67
C LYS A 133 14.43 -23.86 -19.88
N ASN A 134 15.18 -22.78 -19.70
CA ASN A 134 14.72 -21.55 -19.06
C ASN A 134 13.66 -20.82 -19.93
N GLU A 135 13.81 -20.78 -21.27
CA GLU A 135 12.71 -20.33 -22.15
C GLU A 135 11.47 -21.22 -22.04
N VAL A 136 11.63 -22.55 -22.00
CA VAL A 136 10.50 -23.49 -21.97
C VAL A 136 9.79 -23.48 -20.63
N ASP A 137 10.51 -23.41 -19.50
CA ASP A 137 9.90 -23.30 -18.18
C ASP A 137 9.38 -21.88 -17.90
N GLY A 138 10.00 -20.84 -18.46
CA GLY A 138 9.45 -19.48 -18.53
C GLY A 138 8.09 -19.47 -19.26
N ARG A 139 8.05 -19.95 -20.51
CA ARG A 139 6.81 -20.06 -21.31
C ARG A 139 5.77 -21.00 -20.71
N LYS A 140 6.15 -22.01 -19.91
CA LYS A 140 5.19 -22.81 -19.11
C LYS A 140 4.65 -22.03 -17.92
N THR A 141 5.46 -21.19 -17.29
CA THR A 141 5.08 -20.38 -16.13
C THR A 141 4.15 -19.25 -16.58
N GLU A 142 4.50 -18.52 -17.64
CA GLU A 142 3.61 -17.58 -18.35
C GLU A 142 2.27 -18.26 -18.71
N LYS A 143 2.29 -19.44 -19.36
CA LYS A 143 1.05 -20.15 -19.70
C LYS A 143 0.21 -20.57 -18.49
N LYS A 144 0.83 -20.89 -17.35
CA LYS A 144 0.10 -21.17 -16.10
C LYS A 144 -0.51 -19.91 -15.49
N VAL A 145 0.23 -18.81 -15.48
CA VAL A 145 -0.21 -17.50 -14.98
C VAL A 145 -1.38 -16.98 -15.83
N ASN A 146 -1.24 -16.99 -17.15
CA ASN A 146 -2.30 -16.54 -18.07
C ASN A 146 -3.55 -17.43 -17.99
N HIS A 147 -3.39 -18.75 -17.78
CA HIS A 147 -4.52 -19.67 -17.56
C HIS A 147 -5.22 -19.43 -16.21
N PHE A 148 -4.48 -19.05 -15.17
CA PHE A 148 -5.03 -18.68 -13.86
C PHE A 148 -5.85 -17.39 -13.94
N PHE A 149 -5.32 -16.34 -14.58
CA PHE A 149 -6.07 -15.10 -14.79
C PHE A 149 -7.31 -15.30 -15.67
N GLU A 150 -7.20 -16.04 -16.78
CA GLU A 150 -8.39 -16.32 -17.61
C GLU A 150 -9.43 -17.16 -16.87
N LYS A 151 -9.05 -18.14 -16.02
CA LYS A 151 -10.01 -18.85 -15.16
C LYS A 151 -10.76 -17.90 -14.23
N ARG A 152 -10.06 -16.96 -13.58
CA ARG A 152 -10.66 -15.96 -12.69
C ARG A 152 -11.57 -15.00 -13.43
N ARG A 153 -11.15 -14.52 -14.59
CA ARG A 153 -11.95 -13.68 -15.50
C ARG A 153 -13.24 -14.39 -15.93
N GLN A 154 -13.17 -15.70 -16.24
CA GLN A 154 -14.34 -16.53 -16.52
C GLN A 154 -15.22 -16.83 -15.29
N GLU A 155 -14.76 -16.55 -14.07
CA GLU A 155 -15.59 -16.55 -12.86
C GLU A 155 -16.20 -15.16 -12.59
N ALA A 156 -15.41 -14.10 -12.72
CA ALA A 156 -15.87 -12.71 -12.62
C ALA A 156 -16.96 -12.39 -13.65
N LEU A 157 -16.84 -12.90 -14.89
CA LEU A 157 -17.87 -12.80 -15.93
C LEU A 157 -19.19 -13.52 -15.58
N LYS A 158 -19.17 -14.54 -14.72
CA LYS A 158 -20.41 -15.20 -14.22
C LYS A 158 -21.05 -14.42 -13.07
N LYS A 159 -20.25 -13.66 -12.32
CA LYS A 159 -20.62 -12.83 -11.17
C LYS A 159 -20.74 -11.34 -11.54
N ALA A 160 -20.82 -11.01 -12.84
CA ALA A 160 -20.68 -9.64 -13.33
C ALA A 160 -21.75 -8.67 -12.74
N GLY A 161 -23.00 -9.13 -12.62
CA GLY A 161 -24.09 -8.35 -12.01
C GLY A 161 -23.97 -8.17 -10.48
N ASP A 162 -23.08 -8.91 -9.82
CA ASP A 162 -22.88 -8.85 -8.38
C ASP A 162 -21.89 -7.75 -7.97
N PHE A 163 -21.00 -7.30 -8.87
CA PHE A 163 -20.06 -6.18 -8.65
C PHE A 163 -20.80 -4.85 -8.46
N LEU A 164 -20.13 -3.84 -7.90
CA LEU A 164 -20.58 -2.45 -8.02
C LEU A 164 -20.37 -1.97 -9.48
N PRO A 165 -21.36 -1.34 -10.15
CA PRO A 165 -21.26 -0.98 -11.55
C PRO A 165 -20.13 0.00 -11.85
N MET A 166 -19.33 -0.31 -12.88
CA MET A 166 -18.37 0.62 -13.49
C MET A 166 -18.92 1.32 -14.73
N SER A 167 -20.09 0.89 -15.21
CA SER A 167 -20.81 1.46 -16.35
C SER A 167 -22.32 1.62 -16.06
N LEU A 168 -22.96 2.54 -16.78
CA LEU A 168 -24.43 2.70 -16.77
C LEU A 168 -25.18 1.45 -17.26
N GLU A 169 -24.52 0.56 -17.99
CA GLU A 169 -25.12 -0.68 -18.46
C GLU A 169 -25.20 -1.73 -17.35
N GLU A 170 -24.13 -1.88 -16.55
CA GLU A 170 -24.15 -2.70 -15.33
C GLU A 170 -25.13 -2.13 -14.28
N ALA A 171 -25.26 -0.81 -14.18
CA ALA A 171 -26.25 -0.17 -13.32
C ALA A 171 -27.70 -0.55 -13.74
N ARG A 172 -28.02 -0.45 -15.04
CA ARG A 172 -29.32 -0.89 -15.57
C ARG A 172 -29.58 -2.39 -15.40
N GLN A 173 -28.54 -3.22 -15.45
CA GLN A 173 -28.67 -4.66 -15.17
C GLN A 173 -29.07 -4.94 -13.71
N LYS A 174 -28.73 -4.06 -12.76
CA LYS A 174 -29.27 -4.06 -11.39
C LYS A 174 -30.63 -3.34 -11.25
N GLY A 175 -31.19 -2.81 -12.33
CA GLY A 175 -32.41 -2.01 -12.34
C GLY A 175 -32.22 -0.56 -11.89
N TRP A 176 -31.02 0.00 -12.01
CA TRP A 176 -30.68 1.36 -11.59
C TRP A 176 -30.48 2.29 -12.80
N ASP A 177 -31.44 3.17 -13.07
CA ASP A 177 -31.34 4.20 -14.13
C ASP A 177 -30.47 5.42 -13.74
N GLU A 178 -30.24 5.60 -12.45
CA GLU A 178 -29.34 6.61 -11.85
C GLU A 178 -28.59 5.98 -10.65
N LEU A 179 -27.51 6.65 -10.22
CA LEU A 179 -26.75 6.26 -9.02
C LEU A 179 -26.91 7.32 -7.92
N ASP A 180 -26.89 6.89 -6.66
CA ASP A 180 -26.91 7.78 -5.52
C ASP A 180 -25.51 8.36 -5.25
N ILE A 181 -24.48 7.51 -5.35
CA ILE A 181 -23.10 7.83 -4.97
C ILE A 181 -22.17 7.22 -6.02
N ILE A 182 -21.16 7.99 -6.46
CA ILE A 182 -20.11 7.48 -7.35
C ILE A 182 -18.75 7.61 -6.65
N LEU A 183 -18.01 6.50 -6.58
CA LEU A 183 -16.68 6.42 -5.99
C LEU A 183 -15.60 6.57 -7.06
N ILE A 184 -14.74 7.57 -6.93
CA ILE A 184 -13.55 7.75 -7.77
C ILE A 184 -12.33 7.20 -7.02
N THR A 185 -11.55 6.35 -7.67
CA THR A 185 -10.37 5.72 -7.06
C THR A 185 -9.16 5.68 -8.00
N GLY A 186 -7.95 5.84 -7.42
CA GLY A 186 -6.67 5.71 -8.11
C GLY A 186 -6.15 4.27 -8.22
N ASP A 187 -6.86 3.30 -7.64
CA ASP A 187 -6.63 1.86 -7.83
C ASP A 187 -7.60 1.29 -8.87
N ALA A 188 -7.28 0.13 -9.45
CA ALA A 188 -8.26 -0.72 -10.13
C ALA A 188 -9.40 -1.15 -9.17
N TYR A 189 -10.61 -1.36 -9.69
CA TYR A 189 -11.69 -1.90 -8.87
C TYR A 189 -11.49 -3.41 -8.65
N VAL A 190 -11.10 -3.73 -7.42
CA VAL A 190 -11.04 -5.08 -6.87
C VAL A 190 -12.06 -5.18 -5.75
N ASP A 191 -13.00 -6.10 -5.87
CA ASP A 191 -14.09 -6.27 -4.92
C ASP A 191 -13.67 -7.20 -3.76
N HIS A 192 -12.83 -6.67 -2.88
CA HIS A 192 -12.26 -7.41 -1.75
C HIS A 192 -12.11 -6.49 -0.54
N SER A 193 -12.34 -7.02 0.66
CA SER A 193 -12.12 -6.40 1.98
C SER A 193 -10.69 -5.90 2.26
N GLY A 194 -9.75 -6.06 1.32
CA GLY A 194 -8.41 -5.46 1.36
C GLY A 194 -8.28 -4.15 0.58
N PHE A 195 -9.33 -3.70 -0.11
CA PHE A 195 -9.36 -2.49 -0.92
C PHE A 195 -10.37 -1.48 -0.36
N GLY A 196 -9.90 -0.30 0.06
CA GLY A 196 -10.74 0.70 0.74
C GLY A 196 -11.98 1.14 -0.06
N THR A 197 -11.88 1.22 -1.40
CA THR A 197 -13.02 1.55 -2.28
C THR A 197 -14.12 0.49 -2.23
N ALA A 198 -13.77 -0.80 -2.20
CA ALA A 198 -14.75 -1.88 -2.11
C ALA A 198 -15.44 -1.90 -0.74
N ILE A 199 -14.69 -1.67 0.35
CA ILE A 199 -15.26 -1.55 1.71
C ILE A 199 -16.31 -0.44 1.75
N ILE A 200 -15.94 0.79 1.38
CA ILE A 200 -16.87 1.93 1.42
C ILE A 200 -18.05 1.72 0.47
N GLY A 201 -17.82 1.15 -0.71
CA GLY A 201 -18.88 0.88 -1.68
C GLY A 201 -19.89 -0.17 -1.20
N ARG A 202 -19.42 -1.32 -0.68
CA ARG A 202 -20.31 -2.37 -0.16
C ARG A 202 -21.02 -1.94 1.13
N VAL A 203 -20.38 -1.14 1.98
CA VAL A 203 -21.02 -0.57 3.20
C VAL A 203 -22.18 0.37 2.84
N LEU A 204 -22.05 1.14 1.74
CA LEU A 204 -23.12 2.01 1.25
C LEU A 204 -24.19 1.23 0.46
N GLU A 205 -23.83 0.22 -0.33
CA GLU A 205 -24.78 -0.66 -1.03
C GLU A 205 -25.64 -1.46 -0.03
N HIS A 206 -25.04 -1.97 1.06
CA HIS A 206 -25.73 -2.65 2.15
C HIS A 206 -26.79 -1.76 2.83
N ASP A 207 -26.52 -0.46 2.97
CA ASP A 207 -27.47 0.52 3.51
C ASP A 207 -28.51 1.00 2.49
N GLY A 208 -28.54 0.38 1.29
CA GLY A 208 -29.57 0.60 0.28
C GLY A 208 -29.25 1.70 -0.75
N PHE A 209 -28.03 2.26 -0.76
CA PHE A 209 -27.63 3.25 -1.76
C PHE A 209 -27.16 2.58 -3.06
N ARG A 210 -27.55 3.15 -4.21
CA ARG A 210 -27.07 2.74 -5.53
C ARG A 210 -25.68 3.31 -5.76
N VAL A 211 -24.64 2.49 -5.60
CA VAL A 211 -23.23 2.92 -5.67
C VAL A 211 -22.57 2.44 -6.96
N GLY A 212 -21.84 3.30 -7.66
CA GLY A 212 -20.96 2.92 -8.77
C GLY A 212 -19.51 3.35 -8.57
N VAL A 213 -18.59 2.82 -9.38
CA VAL A 213 -17.14 3.03 -9.24
C VAL A 213 -16.51 3.48 -10.56
N ILE A 214 -15.79 4.60 -10.55
CA ILE A 214 -14.90 5.01 -11.65
C ILE A 214 -13.45 4.79 -11.17
N ALA A 215 -12.85 3.69 -11.63
CA ALA A 215 -11.49 3.30 -11.29
C ALA A 215 -10.49 3.82 -12.34
N GLN A 216 -9.42 4.47 -11.87
CA GLN A 216 -8.33 5.04 -12.67
C GLN A 216 -8.78 5.87 -13.89
N PRO A 217 -9.69 6.86 -13.73
CA PRO A 217 -10.10 7.71 -14.85
C PRO A 217 -8.95 8.58 -15.37
N ASP A 218 -8.89 8.74 -16.70
CA ASP A 218 -7.98 9.67 -17.36
C ASP A 218 -8.29 11.11 -16.94
N TRP A 219 -7.41 11.67 -16.10
CA TRP A 219 -7.51 13.02 -15.55
C TRP A 219 -7.11 14.13 -16.55
N THR A 220 -6.77 13.79 -17.80
CA THR A 220 -6.52 14.77 -18.85
C THR A 220 -7.82 15.31 -19.47
N SER A 221 -8.91 14.53 -19.47
CA SER A 221 -10.26 15.00 -19.80
C SER A 221 -11.21 14.97 -18.59
N LYS A 222 -12.34 15.68 -18.69
CA LYS A 222 -13.48 15.55 -17.78
C LYS A 222 -14.36 14.33 -18.13
N ASP A 223 -14.35 13.89 -19.39
CA ASP A 223 -15.37 12.97 -19.91
C ASP A 223 -15.24 11.56 -19.27
N ALA A 224 -14.03 11.18 -18.84
CA ALA A 224 -13.77 9.96 -18.06
C ALA A 224 -14.49 9.94 -16.69
N PHE A 225 -14.95 11.09 -16.19
CA PHE A 225 -15.70 11.25 -14.94
C PHE A 225 -17.22 11.33 -15.19
N GLU A 226 -17.65 11.41 -16.45
CA GLU A 226 -19.06 11.51 -16.85
C GLU A 226 -19.66 10.16 -17.28
N ILE A 227 -18.86 9.09 -17.32
CA ILE A 227 -19.26 7.75 -17.81
C ILE A 227 -20.37 7.07 -16.99
N LEU A 228 -20.55 7.48 -15.73
CA LEU A 228 -21.61 7.03 -14.83
C LEU A 228 -22.72 8.08 -14.62
N GLY A 229 -22.67 9.20 -15.35
CA GLY A 229 -23.61 10.29 -15.20
C GLY A 229 -23.46 11.07 -13.89
N LYS A 230 -24.48 11.86 -13.56
CA LYS A 230 -24.55 12.66 -12.34
C LYS A 230 -25.10 11.81 -11.18
N PRO A 231 -24.42 11.69 -10.04
CA PRO A 231 -24.95 11.02 -8.86
C PRO A 231 -25.99 11.92 -8.16
N ARG A 232 -26.98 11.31 -7.52
CA ARG A 232 -28.05 12.03 -6.81
C ARG A 232 -27.56 12.72 -5.53
N LEU A 233 -26.61 12.13 -4.81
CA LEU A 233 -26.12 12.61 -3.51
C LEU A 233 -24.73 13.26 -3.60
N PHE A 234 -23.69 12.50 -3.94
CA PHE A 234 -22.30 13.00 -3.96
C PHE A 234 -21.32 12.13 -4.77
N PHE A 235 -20.16 12.71 -5.09
CA PHE A 235 -18.96 11.97 -5.49
C PHE A 235 -18.03 11.75 -4.29
N SER A 236 -17.56 10.52 -4.12
CA SER A 236 -16.48 10.19 -3.19
C SER A 236 -15.15 10.11 -3.94
N VAL A 237 -14.04 10.58 -3.35
CA VAL A 237 -12.73 10.64 -4.02
C VAL A 237 -11.61 10.08 -3.15
N SER A 238 -10.88 9.09 -3.66
CA SER A 238 -9.70 8.53 -3.01
C SER A 238 -8.53 8.38 -3.98
N ALA A 239 -7.30 8.50 -3.46
CA ALA A 239 -6.10 8.13 -4.21
C ALA A 239 -5.93 6.61 -4.37
N GLY A 240 -6.74 5.80 -3.68
CA GLY A 240 -6.62 4.34 -3.57
C GLY A 240 -6.12 3.89 -2.19
N ASN A 241 -5.56 2.69 -2.11
CA ASN A 241 -4.99 2.11 -0.89
C ASN A 241 -3.63 2.73 -0.49
N ALA A 242 -3.06 3.60 -1.32
CA ALA A 242 -1.79 4.30 -1.08
C ALA A 242 -1.90 5.80 -1.42
N ASP A 243 -1.04 6.63 -0.81
CA ASP A 243 -0.80 8.00 -1.26
C ASP A 243 -0.17 7.97 -2.67
N SER A 244 -0.68 8.79 -3.58
CA SER A 244 -0.29 8.72 -5.00
C SER A 244 1.19 9.01 -5.23
N LEU A 245 1.86 9.78 -4.37
CA LEU A 245 3.29 10.05 -4.51
C LEU A 245 4.13 8.86 -4.05
N VAL A 246 3.72 8.18 -2.97
CA VAL A 246 4.35 6.94 -2.50
C VAL A 246 4.21 5.83 -3.55
N ASN A 247 3.08 5.83 -4.26
CA ASN A 247 2.80 4.87 -5.31
C ASN A 247 3.54 5.20 -6.61
N ASN A 248 3.52 6.44 -7.06
CA ASN A 248 4.15 6.86 -8.32
C ASN A 248 5.69 6.97 -8.24
N TYR A 249 6.26 7.20 -7.04
CA TYR A 249 7.69 7.45 -6.85
C TYR A 249 8.38 6.50 -5.86
N THR A 250 9.68 6.34 -6.11
CA THR A 250 10.68 5.78 -5.19
C THR A 250 11.10 6.80 -4.12
N PRO A 251 11.76 6.39 -3.03
CA PRO A 251 12.26 7.31 -1.98
C PRO A 251 13.22 8.41 -2.48
N LEU A 252 13.84 8.21 -3.65
CA LEU A 252 14.77 9.15 -4.30
C LEU A 252 14.11 10.02 -5.39
N LEU A 253 12.77 9.96 -5.50
CA LEU A 253 11.95 10.70 -6.47
C LEU A 253 12.17 10.31 -7.95
N TYR A 254 12.67 9.10 -8.22
CA TYR A 254 12.49 8.45 -9.52
C TYR A 254 11.08 7.82 -9.59
N LYS A 255 10.43 7.85 -10.76
CA LYS A 255 9.15 7.15 -10.96
C LYS A 255 9.32 5.64 -10.79
N ARG A 256 8.27 4.95 -10.34
CA ARG A 256 8.24 3.47 -10.33
C ARG A 256 7.99 2.90 -11.71
N GLU A 257 8.48 1.68 -11.92
CA GLU A 257 8.30 0.89 -13.14
C GLU A 257 7.02 0.03 -13.10
N SER A 258 6.32 -0.03 -11.97
CA SER A 258 5.03 -0.72 -11.80
C SER A 258 4.17 -0.09 -10.70
N ASP A 259 2.85 -0.28 -10.80
CA ASP A 259 1.83 0.04 -9.80
C ASP A 259 1.10 -1.25 -9.39
N MET A 260 1.26 -1.70 -8.14
CA MET A 260 0.65 -2.94 -7.64
C MET A 260 -0.89 -2.93 -7.68
N TYR A 261 -1.52 -1.75 -7.74
CA TYR A 261 -2.97 -1.62 -7.75
C TYR A 261 -3.54 -1.31 -9.14
N SER A 262 -2.72 -1.26 -10.19
CA SER A 262 -3.15 -1.17 -11.59
C SER A 262 -3.39 -2.54 -12.22
N PRO A 263 -4.24 -2.67 -13.25
CA PRO A 263 -4.31 -3.87 -14.08
C PRO A 263 -2.95 -4.13 -14.75
N GLY A 264 -2.49 -5.38 -14.78
CA GLY A 264 -1.19 -5.78 -15.32
C GLY A 264 0.03 -5.26 -14.54
N GLY A 265 -0.18 -4.47 -13.48
CA GLY A 265 0.88 -3.72 -12.81
C GLY A 265 1.26 -2.40 -13.49
N GLU A 266 0.48 -1.92 -14.47
CA GLU A 266 0.85 -0.79 -15.34
C GLU A 266 1.07 0.53 -14.58
N PRO A 267 2.27 1.15 -14.65
CA PRO A 267 2.58 2.38 -13.93
C PRO A 267 1.95 3.60 -14.59
N GLY A 268 1.60 4.61 -13.78
CA GLY A 268 1.16 5.91 -14.30
C GLY A 268 -0.29 5.97 -14.76
N LEU A 269 -1.15 5.05 -14.30
CA LEU A 269 -2.62 5.17 -14.39
C LEU A 269 -3.21 6.02 -13.23
N ARG A 270 -2.35 6.63 -12.40
CA ARG A 270 -2.70 7.44 -11.23
C ARG A 270 -2.03 8.81 -11.30
N PRO A 271 -2.76 9.94 -11.15
CA PRO A 271 -2.17 11.28 -11.10
C PRO A 271 -1.35 11.51 -9.82
N ASP A 272 -0.33 12.36 -9.91
CA ASP A 272 0.36 12.89 -8.73
C ASP A 272 -0.61 13.81 -7.93
N ARG A 273 -0.81 13.53 -6.65
CA ARG A 273 -1.85 14.14 -5.78
C ARG A 273 -3.24 13.89 -6.35
N ALA A 274 -3.53 12.61 -6.60
CA ALA A 274 -4.73 12.11 -7.27
C ALA A 274 -6.04 12.73 -6.76
N VAL A 275 -6.19 12.93 -5.44
CA VAL A 275 -7.37 13.56 -4.84
C VAL A 275 -7.61 14.98 -5.39
N ILE A 276 -6.55 15.76 -5.59
CA ILE A 276 -6.63 17.11 -6.19
C ILE A 276 -7.02 17.02 -7.66
N ALA A 277 -6.36 16.15 -8.42
CA ALA A 277 -6.59 16.00 -9.86
C ALA A 277 -8.03 15.57 -10.17
N TYR A 278 -8.52 14.54 -9.46
CA TYR A 278 -9.88 14.02 -9.60
C TYR A 278 -10.94 15.02 -9.15
N ALA A 279 -10.78 15.68 -7.99
CA ALA A 279 -11.73 16.70 -7.53
C ALA A 279 -11.89 17.87 -8.51
N ASN A 280 -10.80 18.31 -9.16
CA ASN A 280 -10.87 19.35 -10.18
C ASN A 280 -11.62 18.91 -11.45
N ARG A 281 -11.50 17.64 -11.87
CA ARG A 281 -12.26 17.11 -13.02
C ARG A 281 -13.74 16.90 -12.71
N LEU A 282 -14.06 16.40 -11.52
CA LEU A 282 -15.43 16.29 -11.04
C LEU A 282 -16.13 17.66 -11.00
N ARG A 283 -15.47 18.70 -10.45
CA ARG A 283 -16.07 20.05 -10.42
C ARG A 283 -16.22 20.67 -11.81
N GLN A 284 -15.39 20.27 -12.77
CA GLN A 284 -15.51 20.68 -14.17
C GLN A 284 -16.68 19.98 -14.91
N ALA A 285 -16.95 18.71 -14.60
CA ALA A 285 -18.08 17.96 -15.13
C ALA A 285 -19.42 18.32 -14.47
N TYR A 286 -19.40 18.46 -13.14
CA TYR A 286 -20.58 18.59 -12.29
C TYR A 286 -20.38 19.70 -11.23
N PRO A 287 -20.55 20.98 -11.60
CA PRO A 287 -20.27 22.12 -10.72
C PRO A 287 -21.00 22.08 -9.36
N ASP A 288 -22.25 21.61 -9.33
CA ASP A 288 -23.14 21.70 -8.16
C ASP A 288 -23.18 20.43 -7.29
N VAL A 289 -22.45 19.37 -7.64
CA VAL A 289 -22.49 18.09 -6.90
C VAL A 289 -21.49 18.14 -5.72
N PRO A 290 -21.86 17.68 -4.51
CA PRO A 290 -20.92 17.54 -3.41
C PRO A 290 -19.75 16.60 -3.75
N ILE A 291 -18.52 17.03 -3.43
CA ILE A 291 -17.29 16.25 -3.60
C ILE A 291 -16.70 15.98 -2.21
N ILE A 292 -16.62 14.72 -1.82
CA ILE A 292 -16.18 14.28 -0.50
C ILE A 292 -14.92 13.42 -0.67
N ALA A 293 -13.80 13.84 -0.08
CA ALA A 293 -12.53 13.14 -0.21
C ALA A 293 -12.26 12.21 0.97
N GLY A 294 -11.53 11.12 0.74
CA GLY A 294 -11.19 10.14 1.77
C GLY A 294 -9.94 9.30 1.44
N GLY A 295 -9.73 8.24 2.22
CA GLY A 295 -8.54 7.40 2.12
C GLY A 295 -7.27 8.08 2.64
N ILE A 296 -6.13 7.41 2.48
CA ILE A 296 -4.85 7.80 3.09
C ILE A 296 -4.41 9.20 2.66
N GLU A 297 -4.46 9.51 1.35
CA GLU A 297 -3.98 10.79 0.82
C GLU A 297 -4.76 11.99 1.38
N ALA A 298 -6.10 11.95 1.35
CA ALA A 298 -6.92 13.03 1.89
C ALA A 298 -6.81 13.11 3.42
N SER A 299 -6.82 11.96 4.10
CA SER A 299 -6.73 11.85 5.55
C SER A 299 -5.43 12.45 6.12
N LEU A 300 -4.30 12.35 5.42
CA LEU A 300 -3.00 12.81 5.90
C LEU A 300 -2.60 14.20 5.35
N ARG A 301 -3.35 14.75 4.38
CA ARG A 301 -3.14 16.09 3.80
C ARG A 301 -4.26 17.07 4.14
N ARG A 302 -4.99 16.80 5.22
CA ARG A 302 -6.17 17.57 5.67
C ARG A 302 -5.84 18.92 6.31
N PHE A 303 -4.58 19.15 6.68
CA PHE A 303 -4.02 20.42 7.15
C PHE A 303 -2.82 20.83 6.28
N ALA A 304 -2.23 21.99 6.55
CA ALA A 304 -0.94 22.36 5.97
C ALA A 304 0.14 21.32 6.32
N GLU A 305 0.85 20.81 5.32
CA GLU A 305 1.72 19.64 5.44
C GLU A 305 2.87 19.70 4.41
N PHE A 306 4.03 19.16 4.78
CA PHE A 306 5.21 19.09 3.93
C PHE A 306 5.05 18.06 2.80
N ASP A 307 5.12 18.53 1.56
CA ASP A 307 5.07 17.70 0.37
C ASP A 307 6.48 17.41 -0.14
N TYR A 308 6.92 16.16 0.00
CA TYR A 308 8.28 15.72 -0.35
C TYR A 308 8.61 15.85 -1.85
N LEU A 309 7.62 15.85 -2.75
CA LEU A 309 7.86 15.96 -4.19
C LEU A 309 8.10 17.42 -4.62
N SER A 310 7.40 18.40 -4.02
CA SER A 310 7.73 19.83 -4.20
C SER A 310 8.81 20.34 -3.24
N ASN A 311 9.14 19.59 -2.18
CA ASN A 311 10.03 19.99 -1.08
C ASN A 311 9.58 21.32 -0.44
N ASP A 312 8.28 21.43 -0.17
CA ASP A 312 7.63 22.67 0.28
C ASP A 312 6.40 22.36 1.16
N VAL A 313 5.95 23.31 1.98
CA VAL A 313 4.76 23.17 2.82
C VAL A 313 3.53 23.59 2.02
N ARG A 314 2.68 22.62 1.67
CA ARG A 314 1.43 22.88 0.96
C ARG A 314 0.31 23.25 1.93
N GLN A 315 -0.75 23.87 1.38
CA GLN A 315 -2.00 24.03 2.12
C GLN A 315 -2.69 22.69 2.34
N SER A 316 -3.74 22.68 3.19
CA SER A 316 -4.72 21.60 3.23
C SER A 316 -5.25 21.29 1.84
N VAL A 317 -5.42 19.99 1.52
CA VAL A 317 -6.06 19.54 0.28
C VAL A 317 -7.49 20.11 0.13
N LEU A 318 -8.17 20.44 1.24
CA LEU A 318 -9.48 21.10 1.24
C LEU A 318 -9.43 22.61 0.88
N ALA A 319 -8.26 23.24 0.98
CA ALA A 319 -8.00 24.61 0.52
C ALA A 319 -7.43 24.65 -0.92
N ASP A 320 -6.66 23.64 -1.31
CA ASP A 320 -6.03 23.52 -2.65
C ASP A 320 -6.97 22.96 -3.74
N ALA A 321 -8.06 22.27 -3.38
CA ALA A 321 -8.97 21.60 -4.32
C ALA A 321 -10.46 21.94 -4.08
N PRO A 322 -11.33 21.80 -5.09
CA PRO A 322 -12.77 22.09 -4.99
C PRO A 322 -13.56 20.96 -4.31
N ILE A 323 -13.02 20.43 -3.22
CA ILE A 323 -13.61 19.45 -2.31
C ILE A 323 -14.49 20.20 -1.30
N ASP A 324 -15.60 19.60 -0.85
CA ASP A 324 -16.50 20.20 0.14
C ASP A 324 -16.22 19.68 1.56
N MET A 325 -15.89 18.39 1.69
CA MET A 325 -15.56 17.73 2.97
C MET A 325 -14.46 16.67 2.79
N ILE A 326 -13.63 16.46 3.82
CA ILE A 326 -12.75 15.28 3.93
C ILE A 326 -13.29 14.35 5.02
N ILE A 327 -13.35 13.05 4.75
CA ILE A 327 -13.41 11.99 5.77
C ILE A 327 -11.97 11.59 6.10
N TYR A 328 -11.57 11.63 7.37
CA TYR A 328 -10.22 11.25 7.80
C TYR A 328 -10.24 10.08 8.79
N GLY A 329 -9.19 9.27 8.71
CA GLY A 329 -9.14 7.95 9.34
C GLY A 329 -9.96 6.89 8.58
N MET A 330 -10.40 5.85 9.30
CA MET A 330 -11.41 4.91 8.79
C MET A 330 -12.75 5.64 8.60
N GLY A 331 -13.50 5.31 7.55
CA GLY A 331 -14.53 6.19 6.98
C GLY A 331 -15.93 5.61 6.91
N GLU A 332 -16.13 4.35 7.32
CA GLU A 332 -17.37 3.61 7.16
C GLU A 332 -18.57 4.29 7.85
N LEU A 333 -18.42 4.72 9.11
CA LEU A 333 -19.49 5.37 9.86
C LEU A 333 -19.81 6.77 9.30
N GLN A 334 -18.78 7.54 8.93
CA GLN A 334 -18.94 8.86 8.34
C GLN A 334 -19.66 8.79 6.99
N ALA A 335 -19.27 7.85 6.12
CA ALA A 335 -19.88 7.69 4.80
C ALA A 335 -21.39 7.38 4.91
N LYS A 336 -21.79 6.50 5.83
CA LYS A 336 -23.20 6.16 6.12
C LYS A 336 -23.99 7.39 6.60
N GLU A 337 -23.51 8.07 7.63
CA GLU A 337 -24.17 9.25 8.21
C GLU A 337 -24.31 10.41 7.19
N ILE A 338 -23.26 10.67 6.41
CA ILE A 338 -23.27 11.65 5.32
C ILE A 338 -24.31 11.27 4.26
N ALA A 339 -24.31 10.02 3.78
CA ALA A 339 -25.25 9.55 2.77
C ALA A 339 -26.70 9.63 3.27
N ALA A 340 -26.97 9.24 4.51
CA ALA A 340 -28.28 9.32 5.14
C ALA A 340 -28.80 10.78 5.22
N ARG A 341 -27.96 11.73 5.63
CA ARG A 341 -28.32 13.16 5.74
C ARG A 341 -28.54 13.85 4.40
N LEU A 342 -27.64 13.63 3.43
CA LEU A 342 -27.84 14.14 2.07
C LEU A 342 -29.12 13.54 1.44
N ASN A 343 -29.43 12.27 1.73
CA ASN A 343 -30.67 11.63 1.31
C ASN A 343 -31.93 12.18 2.01
N ALA A 344 -31.80 12.66 3.26
CA ALA A 344 -32.85 13.37 3.99
C ALA A 344 -33.00 14.85 3.57
N GLY A 345 -32.13 15.37 2.68
CA GLY A 345 -32.18 16.73 2.15
C GLY A 345 -31.37 17.78 2.93
N GLU A 346 -30.55 17.37 3.91
CA GLU A 346 -29.53 18.25 4.51
C GLU A 346 -28.47 18.59 3.44
N LYS A 347 -27.96 19.83 3.41
CA LYS A 347 -26.92 20.21 2.43
C LYS A 347 -25.54 19.87 2.97
N ILE A 348 -24.60 19.53 2.09
CA ILE A 348 -23.20 19.27 2.49
C ILE A 348 -22.55 20.45 3.24
N ALA A 349 -22.99 21.69 2.96
CA ALA A 349 -22.52 22.90 3.63
C ALA A 349 -23.03 23.04 5.08
N ASP A 350 -24.07 22.30 5.47
CA ASP A 350 -24.72 22.36 6.77
C ASP A 350 -24.26 21.19 7.69
N ILE A 351 -23.84 20.07 7.09
CA ILE A 351 -23.26 18.89 7.76
C ILE A 351 -21.89 19.23 8.37
N ARG A 352 -21.89 19.88 9.54
CA ARG A 352 -20.68 20.42 10.20
C ARG A 352 -20.24 19.64 11.45
N ASN A 353 -21.01 18.64 11.89
CA ASN A 353 -20.87 18.03 13.23
C ASN A 353 -20.48 16.53 13.29
N ILE A 354 -20.22 15.87 12.17
CA ILE A 354 -19.87 14.44 12.13
C ILE A 354 -18.41 14.22 12.60
N PRO A 355 -18.12 13.34 13.57
CA PRO A 355 -16.75 12.98 13.96
C PRO A 355 -15.94 12.37 12.79
N GLY A 356 -14.62 12.54 12.79
CA GLY A 356 -13.76 12.02 11.73
C GLY A 356 -13.94 12.73 10.38
N THR A 357 -14.43 13.98 10.38
CA THR A 357 -14.55 14.83 9.19
C THR A 357 -13.76 16.13 9.32
N VAL A 358 -13.42 16.72 8.18
CA VAL A 358 -12.86 18.08 8.06
C VAL A 358 -13.68 18.86 7.04
N TRP A 359 -14.10 20.06 7.42
CA TRP A 359 -14.88 21.01 6.61
C TRP A 359 -14.20 22.38 6.61
N LYS A 360 -14.77 23.36 5.89
CA LYS A 360 -14.19 24.70 5.74
C LYS A 360 -15.21 25.82 5.81
N MET A 361 -14.76 27.01 6.22
CA MET A 361 -15.58 28.24 6.25
C MET A 361 -14.88 29.44 5.58
N PRO A 362 -15.62 30.54 5.28
CA PRO A 362 -15.02 31.80 4.86
C PRO A 362 -14.19 32.45 5.98
N VAL A 363 -13.09 33.12 5.61
CA VAL A 363 -12.21 33.84 6.56
C VAL A 363 -12.93 34.97 7.30
N ARG A 364 -14.02 35.52 6.74
CA ARG A 364 -14.88 36.51 7.41
C ARG A 364 -15.58 35.91 8.63
N GLU A 365 -16.24 34.77 8.45
CA GLU A 365 -17.02 34.12 9.51
C GLU A 365 -16.13 33.62 10.65
N TRP A 366 -14.93 33.14 10.32
CA TRP A 366 -13.90 32.86 11.32
C TRP A 366 -13.56 34.07 12.19
N LYS A 367 -13.38 35.26 11.57
CA LYS A 367 -13.14 36.51 12.32
C LYS A 367 -14.33 36.86 13.21
N ASN A 368 -15.57 36.75 12.70
CA ASN A 368 -16.76 37.01 13.50
C ASN A 368 -16.74 36.14 14.79
N ILE A 369 -16.57 34.81 14.66
CA ILE A 369 -16.53 33.87 15.80
C ILE A 369 -15.42 34.23 16.80
N ARG A 370 -14.20 34.46 16.28
CA ARG A 370 -13.01 34.70 17.11
C ARG A 370 -13.05 36.05 17.81
N ASP A 371 -13.62 37.06 17.16
CA ASP A 371 -13.71 38.43 17.67
C ASP A 371 -15.01 38.66 18.49
N GLY A 372 -15.84 37.62 18.66
CA GLY A 372 -17.01 37.61 19.58
C GLY A 372 -18.33 38.12 18.97
N HIS A 373 -18.48 38.03 17.65
CA HIS A 373 -19.66 38.45 16.91
C HIS A 373 -20.48 37.27 16.37
N ASP A 374 -21.76 37.50 16.08
CA ASP A 374 -22.64 36.51 15.46
C ASP A 374 -22.09 36.02 14.10
N SER A 375 -22.29 34.73 13.85
CA SER A 375 -21.90 34.07 12.60
C SER A 375 -22.92 32.98 12.23
N GLU A 376 -23.05 32.70 10.93
CA GLU A 376 -23.81 31.55 10.41
C GLU A 376 -23.28 30.19 10.93
N TYR A 377 -22.08 30.17 11.52
CA TYR A 377 -21.41 28.99 12.05
C TYR A 377 -21.47 28.88 13.58
N SER A 378 -22.13 29.81 14.29
CA SER A 378 -22.39 29.71 15.72
C SER A 378 -23.11 28.39 16.07
N GLY A 379 -22.66 27.70 17.12
CA GLY A 379 -23.12 26.35 17.49
C GLY A 379 -22.49 25.20 16.65
N SER A 380 -21.99 25.47 15.45
CA SER A 380 -21.06 24.56 14.75
C SER A 380 -19.62 24.71 15.28
N LEU A 381 -19.25 25.92 15.68
CA LEU A 381 -17.98 26.27 16.31
C LEU A 381 -18.23 27.43 17.30
N GLU A 382 -17.72 27.30 18.52
CA GLU A 382 -17.92 28.31 19.59
C GLU A 382 -16.57 28.76 20.14
N ALA A 383 -16.46 30.03 20.56
CA ALA A 383 -15.21 30.58 21.08
C ALA A 383 -14.71 29.76 22.29
N GLY A 384 -13.49 29.22 22.19
CA GLY A 384 -12.89 28.35 23.22
C GLY A 384 -13.29 26.86 23.13
N SER A 385 -14.18 26.45 22.22
CA SER A 385 -14.58 25.04 22.02
C SER A 385 -13.60 24.23 21.16
N PHE A 386 -12.45 24.81 20.79
CA PHE A 386 -11.51 24.31 19.79
C PHE A 386 -10.06 24.66 20.18
N ILE A 387 -9.09 24.17 19.40
CA ILE A 387 -7.69 24.63 19.44
C ILE A 387 -7.36 25.26 18.09
N GLU A 388 -6.90 26.51 18.09
CA GLU A 388 -6.34 27.17 16.91
C GLU A 388 -4.90 26.66 16.70
N LEU A 389 -4.63 26.20 15.48
CA LEU A 389 -3.31 25.83 15.00
C LEU A 389 -2.62 27.08 14.41
N PRO A 390 -1.28 27.19 14.46
CA PRO A 390 -0.54 28.20 13.71
C PRO A 390 -0.98 28.22 12.24
N ASP A 391 -1.12 29.42 11.68
CA ASP A 391 -1.74 29.58 10.37
C ASP A 391 -0.85 29.04 9.22
N PHE A 392 -1.42 28.91 8.01
CA PHE A 392 -0.67 28.40 6.86
C PHE A 392 0.63 29.18 6.58
N LYS A 393 0.63 30.51 6.77
CA LYS A 393 1.81 31.34 6.58
C LYS A 393 2.84 31.06 7.66
N GLU A 394 2.42 30.98 8.92
CA GLU A 394 3.32 30.64 10.03
C GLU A 394 4.00 29.29 9.84
N VAL A 395 3.28 28.23 9.45
CA VAL A 395 3.87 26.88 9.30
C VAL A 395 4.67 26.71 8.00
N SER A 396 4.46 27.54 6.98
CA SER A 396 5.29 27.52 5.76
C SER A 396 6.55 28.37 5.88
N GLU A 397 6.51 29.48 6.63
CA GLU A 397 7.67 30.34 6.87
C GLU A 397 8.51 29.90 8.10
N ASN A 398 7.93 29.20 9.08
CA ASN A 398 8.61 28.85 10.33
C ASN A 398 8.49 27.36 10.73
N LYS A 399 9.64 26.67 10.71
CA LYS A 399 9.79 25.24 11.08
C LYS A 399 9.43 24.92 12.53
N GLU A 400 9.58 25.84 13.48
CA GLU A 400 9.09 25.63 14.85
C GLU A 400 7.56 25.66 14.91
N GLN A 401 6.91 26.56 14.16
CA GLN A 401 5.44 26.62 14.10
C GLN A 401 4.88 25.38 13.40
N TYR A 402 5.54 24.88 12.35
CA TYR A 402 5.24 23.56 11.77
C TYR A 402 5.32 22.44 12.82
N ALA A 403 6.41 22.36 13.59
CA ALA A 403 6.59 21.33 14.62
C ALA A 403 5.52 21.43 15.73
N ARG A 404 5.14 22.65 16.14
CA ARG A 404 4.09 22.92 17.13
C ARG A 404 2.71 22.54 16.59
N ALA A 405 2.37 22.91 15.36
CA ALA A 405 1.12 22.52 14.70
C ALA A 405 1.00 20.99 14.58
N PHE A 406 2.06 20.32 14.09
CA PHE A 406 2.12 18.86 14.00
C PHE A 406 1.90 18.19 15.37
N LYS A 407 2.55 18.70 16.44
CA LYS A 407 2.34 18.18 17.81
C LYS A 407 0.86 18.27 18.22
N ILE A 408 0.23 19.44 18.05
CA ILE A 408 -1.18 19.64 18.42
C ILE A 408 -2.11 18.69 17.64
N ILE A 409 -1.86 18.51 16.33
CA ILE A 409 -2.62 17.56 15.49
C ILE A 409 -2.46 16.13 16.02
N TYR A 410 -1.22 15.68 16.25
CA TYR A 410 -0.93 14.33 16.75
C TYR A 410 -1.55 14.07 18.13
N GLU A 411 -1.48 15.04 19.04
CA GLU A 411 -1.99 14.91 20.41
C GLU A 411 -3.53 14.95 20.49
N ASN A 412 -4.21 15.40 19.43
CA ASN A 412 -5.67 15.37 19.30
C ASN A 412 -6.20 14.22 18.40
N GLN A 413 -5.33 13.32 17.93
CA GLN A 413 -5.72 12.10 17.22
C GLN A 413 -6.21 10.99 18.19
N ASN A 414 -7.20 11.32 19.02
CA ASN A 414 -7.86 10.44 19.98
C ASN A 414 -9.38 10.72 19.95
N PRO A 415 -10.26 9.74 19.69
CA PRO A 415 -11.70 9.98 19.54
C PRO A 415 -12.43 10.31 20.86
N VAL A 416 -11.83 10.02 22.02
CA VAL A 416 -12.43 10.27 23.34
C VAL A 416 -11.99 11.62 23.92
N SER A 417 -10.75 12.07 23.63
CA SER A 417 -10.16 13.28 24.23
C SER A 417 -9.72 14.36 23.24
N GLY A 418 -9.79 14.10 21.92
CA GLY A 418 -9.42 15.05 20.88
C GLY A 418 -10.43 16.19 20.75
N LYS A 419 -9.95 17.41 20.57
CA LYS A 419 -10.78 18.60 20.36
C LYS A 419 -10.98 18.90 18.87
N LYS A 420 -11.92 19.81 18.58
CA LYS A 420 -11.97 20.48 17.27
C LYS A 420 -10.66 21.24 17.06
N LEU A 421 -10.05 21.11 15.87
CA LEU A 421 -8.86 21.86 15.48
C LEU A 421 -9.20 22.81 14.34
N VAL A 422 -8.68 24.05 14.40
CA VAL A 422 -8.91 25.09 13.41
C VAL A 422 -7.57 25.55 12.85
N GLN A 423 -7.40 25.59 11.52
CA GLN A 423 -6.24 26.21 10.87
C GLN A 423 -6.68 27.28 9.87
N PRO A 424 -6.28 28.55 10.05
CA PRO A 424 -6.51 29.58 9.06
C PRO A 424 -5.60 29.40 7.81
N HIS A 425 -6.19 29.56 6.63
CA HIS A 425 -5.49 29.65 5.35
C HIS A 425 -5.85 30.99 4.65
N PRO A 426 -5.06 31.46 3.65
CA PRO A 426 -5.25 32.79 3.05
C PRO A 426 -6.62 33.05 2.38
N LYS A 427 -7.38 32.01 2.04
CA LYS A 427 -8.69 32.11 1.37
C LYS A 427 -9.85 31.42 2.10
N THR A 428 -9.57 30.60 3.11
CA THR A 428 -10.56 29.79 3.83
C THR A 428 -10.00 29.39 5.18
N VAL A 429 -10.84 28.91 6.09
CA VAL A 429 -10.40 28.35 7.38
C VAL A 429 -10.84 26.89 7.42
N ILE A 430 -9.94 26.01 7.86
CA ILE A 430 -10.10 24.55 7.85
C ILE A 430 -10.41 24.07 9.27
N ILE A 431 -11.45 23.26 9.43
CA ILE A 431 -11.97 22.82 10.73
C ILE A 431 -12.07 21.29 10.75
N GLN A 432 -11.26 20.66 11.61
CA GLN A 432 -11.34 19.24 11.92
C GLN A 432 -12.31 19.01 13.08
N ASN A 433 -13.31 18.17 12.89
CA ASN A 433 -14.10 17.58 14.00
C ASN A 433 -13.29 16.48 14.71
N PRO A 434 -13.50 16.21 16.01
CA PRO A 434 -12.80 15.13 16.73
C PRO A 434 -12.84 13.79 15.97
N PRO A 435 -11.83 12.91 16.11
CA PRO A 435 -11.79 11.66 15.35
C PRO A 435 -13.05 10.81 15.55
N MET A 436 -13.47 10.09 14.51
CA MET A 436 -14.49 9.06 14.67
C MET A 436 -13.97 7.95 15.57
N ARG A 437 -14.84 7.41 16.41
CA ARG A 437 -14.52 6.25 17.26
C ARG A 437 -14.11 5.04 16.43
N GLU A 438 -13.34 4.17 17.04
CA GLU A 438 -13.11 2.82 16.53
C GLU A 438 -14.43 2.06 16.29
N LEU A 439 -14.44 1.15 15.31
CA LEU A 439 -15.54 0.20 15.11
C LEU A 439 -15.57 -0.80 16.27
N THR A 440 -16.77 -1.11 16.76
CA THR A 440 -17.01 -2.23 17.68
C THR A 440 -16.77 -3.57 16.99
N GLU A 441 -16.62 -4.65 17.76
CA GLU A 441 -16.41 -6.00 17.20
C GLU A 441 -17.55 -6.43 16.27
N LYS A 442 -18.81 -6.11 16.61
CA LYS A 442 -19.95 -6.36 15.71
C LYS A 442 -19.86 -5.53 14.42
N GLU A 443 -19.53 -4.24 14.49
CA GLU A 443 -19.42 -3.41 13.29
C GLU A 443 -18.22 -3.79 12.41
N MET A 444 -17.16 -4.34 13.00
CA MET A 444 -16.07 -4.96 12.25
C MET A 444 -16.58 -6.20 11.50
N ASP A 445 -17.30 -7.08 12.16
CA ASP A 445 -17.89 -8.28 11.52
C ASP A 445 -18.88 -7.89 10.41
N ASP A 446 -19.79 -6.94 10.68
CA ASP A 446 -20.76 -6.39 9.72
C ASP A 446 -20.08 -5.85 8.45
N VAL A 447 -18.89 -5.25 8.58
CA VAL A 447 -18.12 -4.69 7.45
C VAL A 447 -17.33 -5.77 6.70
N TYR A 448 -16.81 -6.79 7.37
CA TYR A 448 -15.98 -7.82 6.75
C TYR A 448 -16.79 -9.01 6.18
N GLU A 449 -18.05 -9.19 6.59
CA GLU A 449 -18.96 -10.24 6.08
C GLU A 449 -19.90 -9.79 4.96
N LEU A 450 -19.75 -8.55 4.48
CA LEU A 450 -20.39 -8.10 3.24
C LEU A 450 -20.00 -9.00 2.05
N PRO A 451 -20.84 -9.09 1.00
CA PRO A 451 -20.67 -10.06 -0.09
C PRO A 451 -19.57 -9.67 -1.10
N TYR A 452 -18.33 -9.54 -0.63
CA TYR A 452 -17.15 -9.31 -1.46
C TYR A 452 -16.91 -10.52 -2.38
N LEU A 453 -16.78 -10.27 -3.68
CA LEU A 453 -16.54 -11.32 -4.67
C LEU A 453 -15.11 -11.88 -4.65
N ARG A 454 -14.19 -11.17 -3.98
CA ARG A 454 -12.74 -11.45 -3.89
C ARG A 454 -12.04 -11.53 -5.24
N LEU A 455 -12.56 -10.77 -6.21
CA LEU A 455 -12.15 -10.76 -7.61
C LEU A 455 -11.89 -9.34 -8.12
N GLU A 456 -11.06 -9.24 -9.15
CA GLU A 456 -10.92 -8.06 -9.99
C GLU A 456 -12.13 -7.90 -10.94
N HIS A 457 -12.50 -6.66 -11.28
CA HIS A 457 -13.64 -6.42 -12.17
C HIS A 457 -13.43 -7.04 -13.57
N PRO A 458 -14.43 -7.71 -14.18
CA PRO A 458 -14.27 -8.48 -15.42
C PRO A 458 -13.95 -7.65 -16.68
N SER A 459 -13.97 -6.31 -16.58
CA SER A 459 -13.50 -5.39 -17.62
C SER A 459 -11.98 -5.46 -17.86
N TYR A 460 -11.21 -5.93 -16.88
CA TYR A 460 -9.76 -6.05 -17.01
C TYR A 460 -9.35 -7.32 -17.79
N THR A 461 -8.35 -7.20 -18.66
CA THR A 461 -7.75 -8.34 -19.39
C THR A 461 -6.60 -8.98 -18.63
N GLU A 462 -5.84 -8.16 -17.91
CA GLU A 462 -4.72 -8.56 -17.06
C GLU A 462 -5.13 -8.51 -15.57
N GLY A 463 -4.55 -9.37 -14.73
CA GLY A 463 -4.82 -9.38 -13.29
C GLY A 463 -4.28 -8.15 -12.55
N VAL A 464 -4.80 -7.89 -11.34
CA VAL A 464 -4.34 -6.79 -10.48
C VAL A 464 -3.37 -7.33 -9.41
N PRO A 465 -2.06 -7.02 -9.44
CA PRO A 465 -1.06 -7.69 -8.60
C PRO A 465 -1.31 -7.61 -7.08
N GLY A 466 -1.88 -6.50 -6.59
CA GLY A 466 -2.21 -6.31 -5.19
C GLY A 466 -3.30 -7.26 -4.66
N LEU A 467 -4.18 -7.76 -5.54
CA LEU A 467 -5.18 -8.76 -5.18
C LEU A 467 -4.53 -10.12 -4.88
N ASP A 468 -3.51 -10.52 -5.65
CA ASP A 468 -2.79 -11.80 -5.42
C ASP A 468 -2.06 -11.84 -4.07
N VAL A 469 -1.68 -10.68 -3.53
CA VAL A 469 -1.11 -10.56 -2.18
C VAL A 469 -2.16 -10.85 -1.11
N VAL A 470 -3.39 -10.38 -1.27
CA VAL A 470 -4.44 -10.43 -0.22
C VAL A 470 -5.46 -11.57 -0.39
N LYS A 471 -5.57 -12.19 -1.57
CA LYS A 471 -6.67 -13.11 -1.94
C LYS A 471 -6.97 -14.20 -0.91
N ASN A 472 -5.93 -14.89 -0.42
CA ASN A 472 -6.04 -15.96 0.58
C ASN A 472 -5.70 -15.49 2.02
N SER A 473 -5.70 -14.18 2.26
CA SER A 473 -5.44 -13.59 3.58
C SER A 473 -6.74 -13.10 4.22
N ILE A 474 -6.72 -13.00 5.56
CA ILE A 474 -7.85 -12.48 6.34
C ILE A 474 -7.34 -11.39 7.29
N THR A 475 -8.05 -10.27 7.33
CA THR A 475 -7.84 -9.23 8.35
C THR A 475 -8.54 -9.65 9.65
N SER A 476 -7.79 -9.84 10.74
CA SER A 476 -8.35 -10.15 12.06
C SER A 476 -8.63 -8.91 12.91
N HIS A 477 -7.92 -7.81 12.67
CA HIS A 477 -8.07 -6.56 13.40
C HIS A 477 -7.54 -5.35 12.62
N ARG A 478 -7.88 -4.16 13.10
CA ARG A 478 -7.36 -2.85 12.65
C ARG A 478 -6.76 -2.06 13.82
N GLY A 479 -5.98 -1.03 13.50
CA GLY A 479 -5.33 -0.16 14.47
C GLY A 479 -3.96 -0.68 14.92
N CYS A 480 -3.13 0.19 15.51
CA CYS A 480 -1.80 -0.20 15.96
C CYS A 480 -1.28 0.69 17.11
N PHE A 481 -1.20 0.15 18.33
CA PHE A 481 -0.56 0.84 19.46
C PHE A 481 0.97 0.93 19.34
N GLY A 482 1.56 0.34 18.29
CA GLY A 482 3.01 0.16 18.11
C GLY A 482 3.84 1.43 17.94
N GLY A 483 3.21 2.59 17.68
CA GLY A 483 3.79 3.93 17.90
C GLY A 483 4.92 4.40 16.96
N CYS A 484 5.36 3.57 16.01
CA CYS A 484 6.51 3.83 15.12
C CYS A 484 6.43 5.22 14.44
N SER A 485 7.48 6.04 14.56
CA SER A 485 7.43 7.46 14.19
C SER A 485 7.34 7.74 12.69
N PHE A 486 7.63 6.76 11.84
CA PHE A 486 7.54 6.81 10.38
C PHE A 486 6.24 6.17 9.83
N CYS A 487 5.34 5.68 10.70
CA CYS A 487 4.19 4.88 10.32
C CYS A 487 2.86 5.65 10.41
N ALA A 488 2.23 5.89 9.26
CA ALA A 488 0.97 6.61 9.15
C ALA A 488 -0.25 5.86 9.75
N ILE A 489 -0.15 4.55 10.02
CA ILE A 489 -1.26 3.74 10.55
C ILE A 489 -1.82 4.34 11.85
N THR A 490 -0.96 4.90 12.72
CA THR A 490 -1.41 5.53 13.97
C THR A 490 -2.26 6.78 13.76
N GLN A 491 -2.16 7.44 12.61
CA GLN A 491 -2.95 8.64 12.23
C GLN A 491 -4.17 8.30 11.37
N HIS A 492 -4.24 7.09 10.81
CA HIS A 492 -5.33 6.67 9.91
C HIS A 492 -6.23 5.59 10.53
N GLN A 493 -5.68 4.51 11.08
CA GLN A 493 -6.44 3.47 11.79
C GLN A 493 -6.53 3.69 13.30
N GLY A 494 -5.78 4.64 13.85
CA GLY A 494 -5.72 4.90 15.29
C GLY A 494 -4.75 3.99 16.05
N ARG A 495 -4.81 4.07 17.38
CA ARG A 495 -3.89 3.40 18.31
C ARG A 495 -4.55 2.32 19.19
N ALA A 496 -5.87 2.30 19.33
CA ALA A 496 -6.56 1.14 19.91
C ALA A 496 -6.62 0.00 18.87
N ILE A 497 -7.07 -1.19 19.28
CA ILE A 497 -7.28 -2.33 18.38
C ILE A 497 -8.79 -2.58 18.24
N SER A 498 -9.31 -2.50 17.02
CA SER A 498 -10.63 -3.04 16.66
C SER A 498 -10.44 -4.49 16.20
N ASN A 499 -10.91 -5.44 16.99
CA ASN A 499 -10.93 -6.86 16.63
C ASN A 499 -12.21 -7.21 15.87
N ARG A 500 -12.17 -8.29 15.08
CA ARG A 500 -13.35 -9.07 14.67
C ARG A 500 -13.61 -10.21 15.65
N SER A 501 -14.83 -10.76 15.65
CA SER A 501 -15.09 -12.03 16.32
C SER A 501 -14.26 -13.15 15.71
N GLU A 502 -14.05 -14.23 16.47
CA GLU A 502 -13.36 -15.40 15.93
C GLU A 502 -14.25 -16.09 14.88
N GLU A 503 -15.56 -16.09 15.15
CA GLU A 503 -16.64 -16.63 14.34
C GLU A 503 -16.72 -15.96 12.96
N SER A 504 -16.52 -14.63 12.87
CA SER A 504 -16.43 -13.90 11.59
C SER A 504 -15.21 -14.33 10.76
N ILE A 505 -14.05 -14.44 11.41
CA ILE A 505 -12.81 -14.85 10.76
C ILE A 505 -12.90 -16.30 10.28
N ILE A 506 -13.55 -17.18 11.06
CA ILE A 506 -13.81 -18.58 10.68
C ILE A 506 -14.74 -18.65 9.47
N ARG A 507 -15.85 -17.89 9.42
CA ARG A 507 -16.75 -17.86 8.24
C ARG A 507 -16.03 -17.40 6.97
N GLU A 508 -15.17 -16.38 7.05
CA GLU A 508 -14.34 -15.97 5.91
C GLU A 508 -13.31 -17.05 5.51
N ALA A 509 -12.74 -17.75 6.50
CA ALA A 509 -11.84 -18.87 6.25
C ALA A 509 -12.56 -20.07 5.60
N GLU A 510 -13.83 -20.34 5.93
CA GLU A 510 -14.64 -21.38 5.28
C GLU A 510 -14.91 -21.05 3.80
N GLN A 511 -15.24 -19.78 3.50
CA GLN A 511 -15.40 -19.30 2.12
C GLN A 511 -14.09 -19.45 1.31
N ILE A 512 -12.95 -19.08 1.91
CA ILE A 512 -11.63 -19.26 1.27
C ILE A 512 -11.31 -20.75 1.11
N ALA A 513 -11.54 -21.58 2.13
CA ALA A 513 -11.23 -23.01 2.14
C ALA A 513 -12.11 -23.86 1.20
N THR A 514 -13.22 -23.30 0.72
CA THR A 514 -14.11 -23.92 -0.28
C THR A 514 -13.97 -23.33 -1.68
N ALA A 515 -13.13 -22.31 -1.88
CA ALA A 515 -12.96 -21.64 -3.17
C ALA A 515 -12.32 -22.57 -4.24
N PRO A 516 -12.82 -22.60 -5.50
CA PRO A 516 -12.35 -23.54 -6.54
C PRO A 516 -10.90 -23.41 -7.03
N ASP A 517 -10.11 -22.48 -6.48
CA ASP A 517 -8.67 -22.35 -6.73
C ASP A 517 -7.82 -22.21 -5.44
N PHE A 518 -8.39 -22.51 -4.28
CA PHE A 518 -7.66 -22.56 -3.02
C PHE A 518 -6.63 -23.72 -3.01
N ASN A 519 -5.44 -23.45 -2.49
CA ASN A 519 -4.27 -24.36 -2.50
C ASN A 519 -3.99 -25.01 -1.13
N GLY A 520 -4.94 -24.91 -0.20
CA GLY A 520 -4.80 -25.33 1.18
C GLY A 520 -3.99 -24.38 2.06
N ILE A 521 -3.60 -23.19 1.58
CA ILE A 521 -2.80 -22.22 2.35
C ILE A 521 -3.57 -20.90 2.51
N ILE A 522 -3.96 -20.60 3.75
CA ILE A 522 -4.31 -19.23 4.15
C ILE A 522 -2.99 -18.45 4.26
N SER A 523 -2.82 -17.40 3.45
CA SER A 523 -1.52 -16.74 3.23
C SER A 523 -1.14 -15.75 4.33
N GLY A 524 -2.10 -15.27 5.12
CA GLY A 524 -1.87 -14.39 6.26
C GLY A 524 -3.10 -14.21 7.13
N ILE A 525 -2.91 -14.20 8.46
CA ILE A 525 -3.89 -13.80 9.48
C ILE A 525 -3.29 -12.65 10.28
N GLY A 526 -3.96 -11.51 10.38
CA GLY A 526 -3.43 -10.37 11.12
C GLY A 526 -4.05 -9.01 10.77
N GLY A 527 -3.31 -7.95 11.09
CA GLY A 527 -3.62 -6.56 10.77
C GLY A 527 -2.32 -5.78 10.54
N PRO A 528 -2.21 -4.52 10.97
CA PRO A 528 -0.97 -3.73 10.95
C PRO A 528 0.28 -4.41 11.53
N SER A 529 0.07 -5.31 12.50
CA SER A 529 1.02 -6.36 12.85
C SER A 529 0.23 -7.66 13.06
N ALA A 530 0.83 -8.83 12.85
CA ALA A 530 0.08 -10.08 12.98
C ALA A 530 -0.37 -10.34 14.43
N ASN A 531 0.46 -10.00 15.40
CA ASN A 531 0.34 -10.40 16.79
C ASN A 531 -0.19 -9.30 17.72
N MET A 532 -1.25 -8.60 17.29
CA MET A 532 -2.01 -7.66 18.14
C MET A 532 -3.51 -8.04 18.30
N TYR A 533 -3.97 -9.11 17.64
CA TYR A 533 -5.36 -9.58 17.77
C TYR A 533 -5.68 -10.00 19.21
N GLY A 534 -6.82 -9.55 19.73
CA GLY A 534 -7.26 -9.77 21.11
C GLY A 534 -6.63 -8.86 22.16
N MET A 535 -5.56 -8.12 21.84
CA MET A 535 -4.88 -7.24 22.79
C MET A 535 -5.71 -5.99 23.10
N THR A 536 -5.71 -5.58 24.38
CA THR A 536 -6.61 -4.55 24.91
C THR A 536 -5.92 -3.68 25.97
N CYS A 537 -6.44 -2.48 26.24
CA CYS A 537 -6.01 -1.64 27.36
C CYS A 537 -7.22 -1.04 28.09
N PRO A 538 -7.32 -1.14 29.43
CA PRO A 538 -8.46 -0.62 30.20
C PRO A 538 -8.71 0.90 30.09
N THR A 539 -7.81 1.66 29.45
CA THR A 539 -8.00 3.10 29.22
C THR A 539 -8.67 3.44 27.90
N TRP A 540 -8.68 2.55 26.89
CA TRP A 540 -9.10 2.91 25.53
C TRP A 540 -10.56 3.38 25.46
N GLU A 541 -11.49 2.64 26.06
CA GLU A 541 -12.92 3.02 26.13
C GLU A 541 -13.13 4.38 26.82
N LYS A 542 -12.41 4.64 27.92
CA LYS A 542 -12.72 5.74 28.85
C LYS A 542 -11.88 7.01 28.64
N LYS A 543 -10.75 6.90 27.92
CA LYS A 543 -9.75 7.97 27.69
C LYS A 543 -9.04 7.86 26.34
N GLY A 544 -9.37 6.88 25.50
CA GLY A 544 -8.61 6.56 24.30
C GLY A 544 -7.17 6.10 24.58
N ALA A 545 -6.31 6.21 23.57
CA ALA A 545 -4.89 5.91 23.70
C ALA A 545 -4.12 7.04 24.40
N CYS A 546 -3.21 6.69 25.31
CA CYS A 546 -2.41 7.64 26.10
C CYS A 546 -1.59 8.60 25.22
N THR A 547 -1.92 9.90 25.28
CA THR A 547 -1.36 10.96 24.43
C THR A 547 0.17 10.99 24.42
N HIS A 548 0.80 11.10 25.59
CA HIS A 548 2.25 11.29 25.72
C HIS A 548 3.01 10.01 26.15
N LYS A 549 2.39 8.81 26.03
CA LYS A 549 3.04 7.53 26.37
C LYS A 549 3.02 6.55 25.19
N ASN A 550 4.15 5.93 24.88
CA ASN A 550 4.22 4.76 24.00
C ASN A 550 3.77 3.50 24.77
N CYS A 551 3.30 2.49 24.03
CA CYS A 551 2.80 1.24 24.62
C CYS A 551 3.84 0.11 24.66
N LEU A 552 4.96 0.25 23.93
CA LEU A 552 5.95 -0.81 23.69
C LEU A 552 7.42 -0.38 23.82
N VAL A 553 7.70 0.92 24.01
CA VAL A 553 9.06 1.48 24.00
C VAL A 553 9.19 2.51 25.14
N PRO A 554 10.22 2.43 26.00
CA PRO A 554 11.36 1.50 25.95
C PRO A 554 11.01 0.04 26.30
N THR A 555 9.88 -0.20 26.98
CA THR A 555 9.39 -1.53 27.36
C THR A 555 7.89 -1.65 27.11
N VAL A 556 7.36 -2.88 27.13
CA VAL A 556 5.92 -3.15 27.06
C VAL A 556 5.22 -2.55 28.28
N CYS A 557 4.13 -1.82 28.05
CA CYS A 557 3.37 -1.14 29.10
C CYS A 557 2.68 -2.15 30.04
N PRO A 558 2.91 -2.14 31.37
CA PRO A 558 2.27 -3.07 32.30
C PRO A 558 0.73 -2.96 32.40
N SER A 559 0.12 -1.93 31.78
CA SER A 559 -1.34 -1.75 31.72
C SER A 559 -1.93 -2.14 30.36
N LEU A 560 -1.12 -2.67 29.44
CA LEU A 560 -1.57 -3.29 28.19
C LEU A 560 -1.77 -4.79 28.44
N ASN A 561 -2.94 -5.33 28.11
CA ASN A 561 -3.11 -6.77 27.99
C ASN A 561 -2.48 -7.22 26.67
N SER A 562 -1.27 -7.80 26.76
CA SER A 562 -0.49 -8.33 25.65
C SER A 562 -0.48 -9.86 25.58
N SER A 563 -1.53 -10.53 26.09
CA SER A 563 -1.72 -11.99 25.90
C SER A 563 -2.01 -12.31 24.43
N HIS A 564 -1.43 -13.39 23.90
CA HIS A 564 -1.78 -13.92 22.57
C HIS A 564 -2.83 -15.05 22.64
N GLU A 565 -3.40 -15.36 23.80
CA GLU A 565 -4.35 -16.48 24.01
C GLU A 565 -5.47 -16.54 22.96
N ARG A 566 -6.16 -15.41 22.72
CA ARG A 566 -7.25 -15.33 21.71
C ARG A 566 -6.72 -15.56 20.28
N LEU A 567 -5.52 -15.10 19.98
CA LEU A 567 -4.87 -15.35 18.68
C LEU A 567 -4.42 -16.80 18.53
N LEU A 568 -3.96 -17.45 19.59
CA LEU A 568 -3.56 -18.86 19.57
C LEU A 568 -4.76 -19.79 19.38
N LYS A 569 -5.86 -19.56 20.11
CA LYS A 569 -7.14 -20.25 19.94
C LYS A 569 -7.68 -20.12 18.51
N LEU A 570 -7.64 -18.91 17.94
CA LEU A 570 -8.02 -18.67 16.55
C LEU A 570 -7.09 -19.39 15.56
N LEU A 571 -5.76 -19.26 15.71
CA LEU A 571 -4.78 -19.89 14.81
C LEU A 571 -4.84 -21.42 14.85
N GLU A 572 -5.10 -22.02 16.01
CA GLU A 572 -5.36 -23.45 16.14
C GLU A 572 -6.65 -23.86 15.45
N THR A 573 -7.75 -23.13 15.69
CA THR A 573 -9.06 -23.42 15.08
C THR A 573 -8.95 -23.40 13.56
N LEU A 574 -8.37 -22.33 12.99
CA LEU A 574 -8.12 -22.20 11.55
C LEU A 574 -7.18 -23.29 10.99
N ARG A 575 -6.19 -23.73 11.76
CA ARG A 575 -5.24 -24.80 11.38
C ARG A 575 -5.90 -26.18 11.31
N ASN A 576 -6.98 -26.40 12.06
CA ASN A 576 -7.70 -27.66 12.16
C ASN A 576 -8.94 -27.73 11.23
N MET A 577 -9.20 -26.69 10.42
CA MET A 577 -10.35 -26.64 9.51
C MET A 577 -10.23 -27.59 8.31
N PRO A 578 -11.36 -28.13 7.79
CA PRO A 578 -11.38 -28.84 6.52
C PRO A 578 -10.77 -28.04 5.37
N ASN A 579 -10.12 -28.74 4.44
CA ASN A 579 -9.37 -28.20 3.29
C ASN A 579 -8.17 -27.26 3.61
N VAL A 580 -8.03 -26.78 4.85
CA VAL A 580 -6.85 -26.00 5.27
C VAL A 580 -5.70 -26.95 5.61
N ARG A 581 -4.58 -26.78 4.90
CA ARG A 581 -3.32 -27.54 5.11
C ARG A 581 -2.26 -26.71 5.84
N LYS A 582 -2.30 -25.38 5.72
CA LYS A 582 -1.47 -24.46 6.50
C LYS A 582 -2.13 -23.09 6.65
N VAL A 583 -2.01 -22.53 7.85
CA VAL A 583 -2.32 -21.13 8.15
C VAL A 583 -1.01 -20.41 8.35
N LEU A 584 -0.68 -19.44 7.50
CA LEU A 584 0.52 -18.63 7.65
C LEU A 584 0.20 -17.33 8.39
N THR A 585 1.21 -16.81 9.10
CA THR A 585 1.14 -15.46 9.68
C THR A 585 1.11 -14.39 8.58
N GLY A 586 1.94 -14.54 7.53
CA GLY A 586 1.96 -13.70 6.31
C GLY A 586 2.51 -12.27 6.48
N TYR A 587 2.00 -11.58 7.50
CA TYR A 587 2.33 -10.21 7.92
C TYR A 587 3.57 -10.15 8.83
N GLY A 588 3.99 -8.93 9.19
CA GLY A 588 5.11 -8.70 10.11
C GLY A 588 4.72 -8.87 11.59
N VAL A 589 5.61 -9.49 12.36
CA VAL A 589 5.46 -9.73 13.81
C VAL A 589 6.24 -8.69 14.62
N ARG A 590 5.65 -8.17 15.70
CA ARG A 590 6.36 -7.40 16.74
C ARG A 590 7.12 -8.37 17.65
N PHE A 591 8.44 -8.44 17.45
CA PHE A 591 9.34 -9.32 18.19
C PHE A 591 9.38 -9.02 19.69
N ASP A 592 9.18 -7.77 20.07
CA ASP A 592 9.05 -7.28 21.44
C ASP A 592 7.78 -7.77 22.14
N LEU A 593 6.67 -7.92 21.41
CA LEU A 593 5.47 -8.59 21.91
C LEU A 593 5.66 -10.11 21.96
N ALA A 594 6.26 -10.71 20.91
CA ALA A 594 6.53 -12.16 20.87
C ALA A 594 7.55 -12.62 21.94
N LEU A 595 8.31 -11.71 22.54
CA LEU A 595 9.16 -11.98 23.70
C LEU A 595 8.41 -12.06 25.03
N GLN A 596 7.16 -11.58 25.12
CA GLN A 596 6.35 -11.65 26.35
C GLN A 596 5.62 -12.99 26.52
N ASP A 597 5.68 -13.88 25.52
CA ASP A 597 4.81 -15.05 25.41
C ASP A 597 5.54 -16.21 24.71
N ASP A 598 6.05 -17.15 25.52
CA ASP A 598 6.82 -18.32 25.08
C ASP A 598 5.97 -19.26 24.21
N GLY A 599 4.76 -19.59 24.66
CA GLY A 599 3.83 -20.45 23.93
C GLY A 599 3.39 -19.86 22.59
N TYR A 600 3.28 -18.52 22.49
CA TYR A 600 3.09 -17.86 21.21
C TYR A 600 4.25 -18.09 20.24
N LEU A 601 5.49 -17.87 20.69
CA LEU A 601 6.67 -18.00 19.81
C LEU A 601 6.93 -19.45 19.40
N GLU A 602 6.73 -20.41 20.30
CA GLU A 602 6.77 -21.84 20.00
C GLU A 602 5.74 -22.23 18.93
N THR A 603 4.46 -21.87 19.15
CA THR A 603 3.37 -22.16 18.20
C THR A 603 3.58 -21.48 16.84
N LEU A 604 4.08 -20.24 16.85
CA LEU A 604 4.42 -19.48 15.65
C LEU A 604 5.47 -20.22 14.81
N CYS A 605 6.59 -20.62 15.41
CA CYS A 605 7.65 -21.38 14.76
C CYS A 605 7.14 -22.74 14.27
N GLN A 606 6.46 -23.51 15.13
CA GLN A 606 6.06 -24.88 14.84
C GLN A 606 5.07 -24.98 13.67
N TYR A 607 4.11 -24.05 13.57
CA TYR A 607 2.98 -24.17 12.64
C TYR A 607 2.83 -23.04 11.62
N HIS A 608 3.13 -21.79 11.97
CA HIS A 608 2.63 -20.62 11.23
C HIS A 608 3.69 -19.86 10.41
N VAL A 609 4.98 -20.19 10.58
CA VAL A 609 6.07 -19.69 9.72
C VAL A 609 6.18 -20.52 8.43
N GLY A 610 6.34 -19.83 7.29
CA GLY A 610 6.43 -20.46 5.95
C GLY A 610 7.81 -20.99 5.57
N GLY A 611 8.82 -20.84 6.44
CA GLY A 611 10.25 -20.96 6.15
C GLY A 611 11.00 -19.63 6.31
N GLN A 612 10.28 -18.51 6.15
CA GLN A 612 10.75 -17.18 6.49
C GLN A 612 9.78 -16.50 7.45
N LEU A 613 10.29 -15.90 8.52
CA LEU A 613 9.53 -15.06 9.45
C LEU A 613 9.91 -13.59 9.23
N LYS A 614 8.93 -12.76 8.88
CA LYS A 614 9.10 -11.33 8.63
C LYS A 614 9.11 -10.56 9.94
N VAL A 615 10.23 -9.90 10.24
CA VAL A 615 10.38 -9.02 11.40
C VAL A 615 11.00 -7.69 10.99
N ALA A 616 10.65 -6.64 11.73
CA ALA A 616 11.03 -5.28 11.39
C ALA A 616 11.79 -4.64 12.56
N PRO A 617 13.12 -4.86 12.70
CA PRO A 617 13.96 -4.05 13.57
C PRO A 617 14.12 -2.62 13.01
N GLU A 618 14.18 -2.49 11.68
CA GLU A 618 14.40 -1.26 10.90
C GLU A 618 15.79 -0.62 11.06
N HIS A 619 16.32 -0.56 12.27
CA HIS A 619 17.71 -0.16 12.56
C HIS A 619 18.24 -0.95 13.75
N PHE A 620 19.56 -0.97 13.93
CA PHE A 620 20.22 -1.61 15.07
C PHE A 620 20.95 -0.63 16.00
N CYS A 621 20.79 0.68 15.80
CA CYS A 621 21.50 1.70 16.59
C CYS A 621 20.52 2.32 17.58
N ASP A 622 20.81 2.23 18.87
CA ASP A 622 19.83 2.50 19.94
C ASP A 622 19.31 3.95 19.90
N ASN A 623 20.17 4.92 19.58
CA ASN A 623 19.79 6.32 19.35
C ASN A 623 18.78 6.47 18.19
N VAL A 624 19.00 5.79 17.07
CA VAL A 624 18.09 5.82 15.91
C VAL A 624 16.79 5.10 16.24
N THR A 625 16.83 3.92 16.86
CA THR A 625 15.62 3.17 17.23
C THR A 625 14.72 3.94 18.21
N ALA A 626 15.30 4.74 19.11
CA ALA A 626 14.55 5.61 20.02
C ALA A 626 13.75 6.68 19.24
N VAL A 627 14.35 7.33 18.24
CA VAL A 627 13.67 8.29 17.35
C VAL A 627 12.61 7.59 16.50
N MET A 628 12.92 6.40 15.99
CA MET A 628 11.97 5.54 15.25
C MET A 628 10.79 5.06 16.11
N ARG A 629 10.87 5.17 17.44
CA ARG A 629 9.97 4.56 18.43
C ARG A 629 9.88 3.04 18.24
N LYS A 630 11.04 2.40 18.14
CA LYS A 630 11.24 0.95 17.99
C LYS A 630 11.94 0.38 19.24
N PRO A 631 11.81 -0.93 19.51
CA PRO A 631 12.69 -1.62 20.45
C PRO A 631 14.15 -1.57 19.96
N ASN A 632 15.09 -1.75 20.88
CA ASN A 632 16.52 -1.62 20.62
C ASN A 632 17.17 -2.93 20.10
N ARG A 633 18.49 -2.89 19.85
CA ARG A 633 19.28 -4.05 19.37
C ARG A 633 19.14 -5.27 20.29
N GLU A 634 19.27 -5.05 21.60
CA GLU A 634 19.24 -6.11 22.62
C GLU A 634 17.91 -6.87 22.61
N ALA A 635 16.78 -6.18 22.44
CA ALA A 635 15.46 -6.80 22.31
C ALA A 635 15.34 -7.68 21.06
N PHE A 636 15.95 -7.27 19.93
CA PHE A 636 15.98 -8.08 18.71
C PHE A 636 16.88 -9.32 18.86
N GLU A 637 18.03 -9.19 19.52
CA GLU A 637 18.97 -10.30 19.75
C GLU A 637 18.40 -11.37 20.69
N LYS A 638 17.72 -10.94 21.77
CA LYS A 638 16.97 -11.84 22.66
C LYS A 638 15.90 -12.64 21.89
N PHE A 639 15.14 -11.96 21.02
CA PHE A 639 14.15 -12.61 20.17
C PHE A 639 14.78 -13.60 19.19
N GLU A 640 15.85 -13.21 18.48
CA GLU A 640 16.50 -14.10 17.52
C GLU A 640 17.09 -15.33 18.22
N LYS A 641 17.75 -15.17 19.37
CA LYS A 641 18.27 -16.31 20.13
C LYS A 641 17.16 -17.32 20.42
N LYS A 642 16.03 -16.85 20.97
CA LYS A 642 14.87 -17.69 21.31
C LYS A 642 14.27 -18.36 20.07
N PHE A 643 14.14 -17.63 18.96
CA PHE A 643 13.70 -18.17 17.66
C PHE A 643 14.64 -19.26 17.12
N LYS A 644 15.96 -19.07 17.21
CA LYS A 644 16.99 -20.05 16.80
C LYS A 644 17.00 -21.28 17.69
N ASP A 645 16.83 -21.11 19.01
CA ASP A 645 16.76 -22.20 19.97
C ASP A 645 15.54 -23.10 19.70
N ILE A 646 14.34 -22.50 19.60
CA ILE A 646 13.08 -23.20 19.26
C ILE A 646 13.20 -23.93 17.90
N ASN A 647 13.79 -23.30 16.88
CA ASN A 647 13.97 -23.94 15.57
C ASN A 647 14.92 -25.16 15.64
N ARG A 648 15.98 -25.10 16.46
CA ARG A 648 16.87 -26.24 16.69
C ARG A 648 16.17 -27.37 17.44
N GLU A 649 15.32 -27.06 18.40
CA GLU A 649 14.55 -28.05 19.19
C GLU A 649 13.44 -28.73 18.38
N LEU A 650 12.90 -28.06 17.36
CA LEU A 650 11.89 -28.59 16.45
C LEU A 650 12.45 -29.20 15.14
N ASP A 651 13.78 -29.20 14.92
CA ASP A 651 14.48 -29.50 13.64
C ASP A 651 13.90 -28.72 12.44
N LEU A 652 13.58 -27.45 12.66
CA LEU A 652 13.02 -26.55 11.65
C LEU A 652 14.08 -25.63 11.06
N LYS A 653 14.06 -25.50 9.72
CA LYS A 653 15.00 -24.67 8.94
C LYS A 653 14.31 -23.39 8.51
N GLN A 654 14.11 -22.48 9.47
CA GLN A 654 13.47 -21.18 9.26
C GLN A 654 14.46 -20.04 9.45
N PHE A 655 14.20 -18.93 8.77
CA PHE A 655 15.09 -17.77 8.74
C PHE A 655 14.32 -16.47 9.04
N LEU A 656 14.96 -15.54 9.74
CA LEU A 656 14.42 -14.19 9.89
C LEU A 656 14.69 -13.36 8.64
N VAL A 657 13.65 -12.72 8.11
CA VAL A 657 13.78 -11.66 7.10
C VAL A 657 13.62 -10.34 7.84
N THR A 658 14.71 -9.58 7.95
CA THR A 658 14.71 -8.27 8.61
C THR A 658 14.51 -7.15 7.60
N PHE A 659 13.50 -6.31 7.82
CA PHE A 659 13.41 -5.01 7.15
C PHE A 659 14.35 -4.00 7.80
N GLN A 660 14.93 -3.13 6.96
CA GLN A 660 15.96 -2.16 7.32
C GLN A 660 15.69 -0.82 6.61
N ILE A 661 15.82 0.30 7.33
CA ILE A 661 15.55 1.65 6.83
C ILE A 661 16.81 2.51 6.96
N SER A 662 17.34 2.95 5.81
CA SER A 662 18.44 3.92 5.72
C SER A 662 17.91 5.36 5.56
N GLY A 663 18.70 6.38 5.88
CA GLY A 663 18.32 7.78 5.65
C GLY A 663 17.18 8.29 6.55
N HIS A 664 16.98 7.69 7.72
CA HIS A 664 15.96 8.10 8.70
C HIS A 664 16.47 9.25 9.60
N PRO A 665 15.62 10.23 10.00
CA PRO A 665 16.01 11.29 10.93
C PRO A 665 16.63 10.74 12.23
N GLY A 666 17.80 11.27 12.61
CA GLY A 666 18.61 10.77 13.72
C GLY A 666 19.69 9.76 13.33
N CYS A 667 19.64 9.18 12.13
CA CYS A 667 20.73 8.34 11.61
C CYS A 667 21.82 9.22 10.96
N THR A 668 23.00 9.24 11.58
CA THR A 668 24.21 9.88 11.04
C THR A 668 25.02 8.91 10.16
N MET A 669 26.10 9.38 9.52
CA MET A 669 26.97 8.48 8.75
C MET A 669 27.65 7.43 9.64
N GLU A 670 28.03 7.82 10.86
CA GLU A 670 28.62 6.93 11.87
C GLU A 670 27.65 5.80 12.24
N ASN A 671 26.36 6.09 12.41
CA ASN A 671 25.35 5.05 12.65
C ASN A 671 25.10 4.17 11.43
N ALA A 672 25.22 4.69 10.21
CA ALA A 672 25.11 3.89 8.99
C ALA A 672 26.31 2.93 8.84
N VAL A 673 27.52 3.35 9.22
CA VAL A 673 28.70 2.48 9.30
C VAL A 673 28.53 1.44 10.42
N GLU A 674 28.16 1.86 11.63
CA GLU A 674 27.89 0.95 12.77
C GLU A 674 26.87 -0.14 12.39
N MET A 675 25.81 0.23 11.66
CA MET A 675 24.82 -0.72 11.18
C MET A 675 25.37 -1.67 10.11
N ALA A 676 26.24 -1.21 9.22
CA ALA A 676 26.92 -2.05 8.23
C ALA A 676 27.90 -3.04 8.87
N GLU A 677 28.66 -2.62 9.88
CA GLU A 677 29.53 -3.47 10.70
C GLU A 677 28.71 -4.54 11.44
N TYR A 678 27.61 -4.15 12.10
CA TYR A 678 26.71 -5.09 12.75
C TYR A 678 26.12 -6.14 11.77
N ILE A 679 25.80 -5.73 10.54
CA ILE A 679 25.32 -6.60 9.46
C ILE A 679 26.41 -7.56 8.96
N ARG A 680 27.67 -7.10 8.87
CA ARG A 680 28.86 -7.93 8.58
C ARG A 680 29.00 -9.03 9.63
N ASP A 681 29.12 -8.65 10.90
CA ASP A 681 29.49 -9.54 12.01
C ASP A 681 28.44 -10.60 12.31
N ASN A 682 27.17 -10.22 12.20
CA ASN A 682 26.04 -11.13 12.46
C ASN A 682 25.55 -11.84 11.17
N ASN A 683 26.25 -11.66 10.04
CA ASN A 683 25.91 -12.17 8.72
C ASN A 683 24.43 -11.90 8.31
N ARG A 684 23.96 -10.66 8.53
CA ARG A 684 22.57 -10.21 8.32
C ARG A 684 22.34 -9.53 6.96
N TYR A 685 23.17 -9.83 5.97
CA TYR A 685 23.12 -9.14 4.68
C TYR A 685 21.76 -9.34 3.99
N THR A 686 21.12 -8.26 3.57
CA THR A 686 19.80 -8.28 2.94
C THR A 686 19.73 -7.33 1.76
N GLU A 687 19.05 -7.75 0.70
CA GLU A 687 18.70 -6.88 -0.43
C GLU A 687 17.50 -5.97 -0.09
N GLN A 688 16.73 -6.31 0.96
CA GLN A 688 15.50 -5.63 1.38
C GLN A 688 15.79 -4.40 2.26
N VAL A 689 16.63 -3.49 1.74
CA VAL A 689 16.90 -2.17 2.32
C VAL A 689 15.97 -1.14 1.70
N GLN A 690 15.22 -0.42 2.53
CA GLN A 690 14.39 0.72 2.14
C GLN A 690 15.08 2.04 2.52
N ASP A 691 14.93 3.09 1.72
CA ASP A 691 15.30 4.45 2.17
C ASP A 691 14.06 5.09 2.81
N PHE A 692 14.25 5.80 3.91
CA PHE A 692 13.16 6.55 4.53
C PHE A 692 12.54 7.53 3.52
N THR A 693 11.23 7.41 3.34
CA THR A 693 10.41 8.29 2.51
C THR A 693 9.59 9.18 3.42
N PRO A 694 9.74 10.51 3.37
CA PRO A 694 8.86 11.42 4.10
C PRO A 694 7.43 11.32 3.57
N THR A 695 6.58 10.62 4.31
CA THR A 695 5.14 10.46 4.04
C THR A 695 4.32 11.47 4.85
N PRO A 696 3.23 12.04 4.30
CA PRO A 696 2.43 13.06 4.98
C PRO A 696 2.02 12.67 6.40
N MET A 697 2.10 13.64 7.33
CA MET A 697 1.61 13.56 8.70
C MET A 697 2.21 12.42 9.53
N THR A 698 3.50 12.11 9.32
CA THR A 698 4.26 11.25 10.24
C THR A 698 5.26 12.07 11.06
N ILE A 699 5.57 11.58 12.27
CA ILE A 699 6.54 12.23 13.17
C ILE A 699 7.92 12.34 12.48
N SER A 700 8.31 11.32 11.73
CA SER A 700 9.57 11.32 10.96
C SER A 700 9.56 12.33 9.81
N THR A 701 8.43 12.59 9.16
CA THR A 701 8.31 13.65 8.15
C THR A 701 8.40 15.04 8.77
N CYS A 702 7.76 15.24 9.93
CA CYS A 702 7.94 16.47 10.70
C CYS A 702 9.42 16.67 11.09
N MET A 703 10.09 15.64 11.60
CA MET A 703 11.53 15.68 11.92
C MET A 703 12.38 15.98 10.68
N PHE A 704 12.11 15.31 9.55
CA PHE A 704 12.84 15.49 8.29
C PHE A 704 12.71 16.91 7.73
N HIS A 705 11.50 17.48 7.74
CA HIS A 705 11.27 18.85 7.28
C HIS A 705 11.89 19.88 8.23
N THR A 706 11.64 19.74 9.54
CA THR A 706 11.97 20.80 10.52
C THR A 706 13.41 20.75 11.04
N GLY A 707 14.03 19.57 11.10
CA GLY A 707 15.25 19.35 11.88
C GLY A 707 15.01 19.34 13.40
N LEU A 708 13.76 19.17 13.84
CA LEU A 708 13.34 19.21 15.25
C LEU A 708 12.53 17.95 15.62
N ASN A 709 12.69 17.47 16.85
CA ASN A 709 11.74 16.53 17.46
C ASN A 709 10.47 17.31 17.89
N PRO A 710 9.29 17.08 17.28
CA PRO A 710 8.11 17.91 17.55
C PRO A 710 7.57 17.79 18.98
N PHE A 711 8.00 16.80 19.77
CA PHE A 711 7.52 16.64 21.15
C PHE A 711 8.36 17.42 22.17
N THR A 712 9.68 17.52 21.94
CA THR A 712 10.67 18.15 22.85
C THR A 712 11.27 19.45 22.31
N MET A 713 11.11 19.74 21.01
CA MET A 713 11.77 20.83 20.27
C MET A 713 13.30 20.76 20.22
N GLU A 714 13.89 19.62 20.59
CA GLU A 714 15.32 19.37 20.44
C GLU A 714 15.69 19.22 18.96
N LYS A 715 16.88 19.71 18.59
CA LYS A 715 17.41 19.53 17.23
C LYS A 715 17.76 18.08 16.98
N ILE A 716 17.43 17.58 15.78
CA ILE A 716 17.76 16.23 15.33
C ILE A 716 18.51 16.29 14.00
N TYR A 717 19.48 15.39 13.83
CA TYR A 717 20.17 15.22 12.55
C TYR A 717 19.21 14.71 11.47
N VAL A 718 19.33 15.19 10.24
CA VAL A 718 18.52 14.73 9.12
C VAL A 718 19.39 14.54 7.87
N PRO A 719 19.48 13.31 7.33
CA PRO A 719 20.13 13.06 6.05
C PRO A 719 19.26 13.60 4.90
N VAL A 720 19.43 14.89 4.57
CA VAL A 720 18.61 15.59 3.57
C VAL A 720 19.15 15.47 2.14
N THR A 721 20.46 15.24 1.96
CA THR A 721 21.05 15.25 0.61
C THR A 721 20.89 13.91 -0.10
N ARG A 722 20.67 13.94 -1.43
CA ARG A 722 20.55 12.70 -2.22
C ARG A 722 21.83 11.85 -2.18
N THR A 723 23.00 12.50 -2.13
CA THR A 723 24.30 11.83 -2.04
C THR A 723 24.42 11.08 -0.71
N GLU A 724 24.17 11.75 0.41
CA GLU A 724 24.27 11.17 1.75
C GLU A 724 23.24 10.06 1.99
N LYS A 725 21.97 10.25 1.59
CA LYS A 725 20.97 9.16 1.65
C LYS A 725 21.42 7.94 0.83
N LYS A 726 22.04 8.15 -0.33
CA LYS A 726 22.61 7.05 -1.13
C LYS A 726 23.84 6.43 -0.44
N MET A 727 24.71 7.20 0.19
CA MET A 727 25.86 6.71 0.97
C MET A 727 25.40 5.81 2.12
N GLN A 728 24.46 6.27 2.95
CA GLN A 728 23.87 5.46 4.02
C GLN A 728 23.20 4.19 3.47
N ARG A 729 22.48 4.28 2.33
CA ARG A 729 21.88 3.11 1.68
C ARG A 729 22.92 2.08 1.26
N VAL A 730 23.99 2.49 0.57
CA VAL A 730 24.97 1.54 0.03
C VAL A 730 25.81 0.88 1.13
N LEU A 731 26.01 1.54 2.27
CA LEU A 731 26.64 0.92 3.44
C LEU A 731 25.86 -0.32 3.91
N LEU A 732 24.52 -0.32 3.86
CA LEU A 732 23.72 -1.52 4.18
C LEU A 732 23.75 -2.59 3.06
N GLN A 733 24.18 -2.22 1.85
CA GLN A 733 24.25 -3.07 0.66
C GLN A 733 25.70 -3.20 0.14
N PHE A 734 26.65 -3.27 1.08
CA PHE A 734 28.10 -3.15 0.82
C PHE A 734 28.70 -4.26 -0.05
N ARG A 735 28.08 -5.45 -0.08
CA ARG A 735 28.55 -6.58 -0.91
C ARG A 735 28.19 -6.44 -2.39
N ASN A 736 27.28 -5.54 -2.77
CA ASN A 736 26.93 -5.32 -4.17
C ASN A 736 28.11 -4.64 -4.93
N PRO A 737 28.68 -5.24 -5.99
CA PRO A 737 29.77 -4.64 -6.75
C PRO A 737 29.46 -3.26 -7.33
N ASP A 738 28.22 -3.03 -7.76
CA ASP A 738 27.76 -1.75 -8.35
C ASP A 738 27.77 -0.60 -7.32
N ASN A 739 27.72 -0.94 -6.03
CA ASN A 739 27.76 0.02 -4.93
C ASN A 739 29.18 0.40 -4.51
N ARG A 740 30.22 -0.39 -4.87
CA ARG A 740 31.56 -0.33 -4.24
C ARG A 740 32.15 1.08 -4.18
N GLU A 741 32.05 1.86 -5.26
CA GLU A 741 32.63 3.22 -5.32
C GLU A 741 31.92 4.20 -4.37
N MET A 742 30.62 4.06 -4.18
CA MET A 742 29.87 4.89 -3.22
C MET A 742 30.08 4.42 -1.77
N VAL A 743 30.38 3.13 -1.55
CA VAL A 743 30.78 2.60 -0.23
C VAL A 743 32.17 3.11 0.16
N GLU A 744 33.11 3.12 -0.79
CA GLU A 744 34.45 3.69 -0.64
C GLU A 744 34.36 5.17 -0.26
N GLN A 745 33.60 5.97 -1.00
CA GLN A 745 33.32 7.39 -0.68
C GLN A 745 32.59 7.60 0.68
N ALA A 746 31.68 6.70 1.06
CA ALA A 746 30.98 6.79 2.34
C ALA A 746 31.90 6.51 3.54
N LEU A 747 32.84 5.58 3.38
CA LEU A 747 33.85 5.25 4.40
C LEU A 747 34.92 6.33 4.51
N GLU A 748 35.39 6.89 3.39
CA GLU A 748 36.24 8.09 3.37
C GLU A 748 35.57 9.27 4.09
N ALA A 749 34.29 9.55 3.78
CA ALA A 749 33.51 10.62 4.42
C ALA A 749 33.26 10.39 5.93
N ALA A 750 33.30 9.14 6.39
CA ALA A 750 33.17 8.77 7.81
C ALA A 750 34.52 8.66 8.55
N GLY A 751 35.66 8.81 7.85
CA GLY A 751 36.99 8.54 8.42
C GLY A 751 37.20 7.07 8.83
N ARG A 752 36.57 6.13 8.10
CA ARG A 752 36.55 4.68 8.38
C ARG A 752 37.20 3.86 7.27
N GLU A 753 38.34 4.34 6.76
CA GLU A 753 39.13 3.65 5.72
C GLU A 753 39.78 2.35 6.23
N ASP A 754 39.77 2.10 7.54
CA ASP A 754 40.12 0.81 8.17
C ASP A 754 39.23 -0.33 7.64
N LEU A 755 37.98 -0.03 7.26
CA LEU A 755 37.04 -0.98 6.68
C LEU A 755 37.32 -1.29 5.18
N ILE A 756 38.40 -0.75 4.60
CA ILE A 756 38.80 -0.94 3.19
C ILE A 756 40.10 -1.76 3.12
N GLY A 757 39.98 -3.09 3.02
CA GLY A 757 41.11 -4.00 3.15
C GLY A 757 40.77 -5.45 2.80
N SER A 758 41.55 -6.40 3.32
CA SER A 758 41.32 -7.85 3.13
C SER A 758 41.26 -8.61 4.46
N GLY A 759 40.98 -7.91 5.56
CA GLY A 759 40.70 -8.52 6.86
C GLY A 759 39.23 -8.95 6.96
N PRO A 760 38.88 -9.80 7.95
CA PRO A 760 37.49 -10.19 8.21
C PRO A 760 36.61 -8.99 8.58
N GLU A 761 37.18 -7.98 9.24
CA GLU A 761 36.51 -6.74 9.63
C GLU A 761 36.29 -5.77 8.45
N CYS A 762 36.86 -6.00 7.27
CA CYS A 762 36.71 -5.06 6.15
C CYS A 762 35.33 -5.22 5.49
N LEU A 763 34.63 -4.11 5.24
CA LEU A 763 33.37 -4.12 4.48
C LEU A 763 33.62 -4.31 2.98
N ILE A 764 34.70 -3.73 2.43
CA ILE A 764 35.02 -3.83 0.99
C ILE A 764 36.49 -4.16 0.71
N PRO A 765 36.79 -4.93 -0.36
CA PRO A 765 38.16 -5.22 -0.77
C PRO A 765 38.86 -3.99 -1.37
N ARG A 766 40.09 -3.74 -0.90
CA ARG A 766 40.98 -2.68 -1.42
C ARG A 766 41.32 -2.84 -2.91
N ASN A 767 41.37 -4.06 -3.43
CA ASN A 767 41.59 -4.34 -4.86
C ASN A 767 40.28 -4.70 -5.58
N ARG A 768 39.91 -3.92 -6.62
CA ARG A 768 38.74 -4.17 -7.48
C ARG A 768 38.70 -5.59 -8.08
N ALA A 769 39.84 -6.25 -8.31
CA ALA A 769 39.89 -7.60 -8.86
C ALA A 769 39.35 -8.71 -7.91
N ASN A 770 39.30 -8.47 -6.60
CA ASN A 770 38.90 -9.48 -5.61
C ASN A 770 37.39 -9.50 -5.30
N SER A 771 36.57 -8.60 -5.88
CA SER A 771 35.13 -8.53 -5.60
C SER A 771 34.32 -9.71 -6.17
N TYR A 772 34.92 -10.58 -6.98
CA TYR A 772 34.27 -11.76 -7.56
C TYR A 772 34.39 -13.04 -6.71
N ARG A 773 34.63 -12.92 -5.39
CA ARG A 773 34.95 -14.06 -4.49
C ARG A 773 34.32 -13.99 -3.08
N TYR A 774 33.37 -13.09 -2.84
CA TYR A 774 32.70 -12.89 -1.54
C TYR A 774 31.17 -12.84 -1.70
#